data_AF-A0A4U5UG42-F1
#
_entry.id   AF-A0A4U5UG42-F1
#
_cell.length_a   1.000
_cell.length_b   1.000
_cell.length_c   1.000
_cell.angle_alpha   90.00
_cell.angle_beta   90.00
_cell.angle_gamma   90.00
#
_symmetry.space_group_name_H-M   'P 1'
#
loop_
_entity.id
_entity.type
_entity.pdbx_description
1 polymer ?
#
loop_
_entity_poly.entity_id
_entity_poly.type
_entity_poly.pdbx_seq_one_letter_code
_entity_poly.pdbx_strand_id
1 'polypeptide(L)'
;MSAGDQKNGDKPEDTMPVAEVWPEVERAECLARGAALKWASGVFCRPEHLERLSQYKKRESQRTTSIHTRLKSMVQSYLEGVGWGLEQLREARAELKEVSHALKKAGLEANRNTDGVKSLERLREVSVNHCQLLAAVSNLPRLYSVRSMVLETERLVESRRLLEAHARLMDLEHWQDDILWQLHGAAGTAGSALSAEDQELVHKYFSGVGQLVDALGKELWAVVSSALALAQQNPTPFVSAVRIVEREEALDRAFLEERGGTRGNTRPLPPGRPRCWRACFFQVLEEAVSARFRSVSYLHTRGPGLAGHLSALQHGIMADLATVRQLLEHCVPPHYQLTRAYLRASHQCLHAHLTQVSSWDLESGEIFAVLNWVLHIYNSPDMMGHPELVAEMEREELGPLISTEGLEQLQNKYVQSVRKSVSEWMHKALQVELQDWQRDQEPDTDHEGFYQTSLPTIITQMLEENARVALMIGESLRDQTIQMGLYEMENLLNRFREALVEFGKEHRRDLSNNRNKLYLHYLLASVSNCIILKKSTESLQQQQSSRTAGQFSRTPPNPLACSGPGSETCVSPGDGSAPAGPSAFSPRPGDPTLAGPGRPHPQTLQHPGASSGAVRPCSTTLQTAAAGGGPVAHGGGVRPGSDAEEAGVSQRRGEEAARPADGSGRPAV
;
A
#
# COMPACT_ATOMS: atom_id res chain seq x y z
N MET A 1 18.71 -41.61 -67.59
CA MET A 1 17.97 -42.84 -67.23
C MET A 1 17.04 -42.45 -66.09
N SER A 2 15.71 -42.49 -66.13
CA SER A 2 14.70 -43.02 -67.06
C SER A 2 13.46 -42.11 -66.87
N ALA A 3 12.92 -41.50 -67.93
CA ALA A 3 11.61 -41.80 -68.55
C ALA A 3 10.39 -41.69 -67.60
N GLY A 4 9.31 -40.97 -67.90
CA GLY A 4 8.84 -40.60 -69.22
C GLY A 4 7.69 -39.57 -69.27
N ASP A 5 7.35 -39.34 -70.54
CA ASP A 5 6.53 -38.31 -71.16
C ASP A 5 4.99 -38.48 -71.01
N GLN A 6 4.33 -37.32 -71.12
CA GLN A 6 3.08 -36.99 -71.84
C GLN A 6 1.82 -37.87 -71.71
N LYS A 7 0.69 -37.22 -71.38
CA LYS A 7 -0.51 -37.25 -72.24
C LYS A 7 -1.52 -36.13 -71.95
N ASN A 8 -2.03 -35.56 -73.04
CA ASN A 8 -3.16 -34.65 -73.18
C ASN A 8 -4.43 -35.08 -72.45
N GLY A 9 -5.28 -34.10 -72.12
CA GLY A 9 -6.70 -34.32 -71.81
C GLY A 9 -7.44 -33.01 -71.62
N ASP A 10 -8.00 -32.48 -72.71
CA ASP A 10 -9.22 -31.67 -72.84
C ASP A 10 -9.50 -30.56 -71.80
N LYS A 11 -9.38 -29.31 -72.28
CA LYS A 11 -10.15 -28.18 -71.74
C LYS A 11 -11.62 -28.42 -72.09
N PRO A 12 -12.56 -28.44 -71.12
CA PRO A 12 -13.95 -28.22 -71.45
C PRO A 12 -14.10 -26.76 -71.88
N GLU A 13 -14.83 -26.54 -72.97
CA GLU A 13 -15.37 -25.23 -73.32
C GLU A 13 -16.14 -24.70 -72.11
N ASP A 14 -15.59 -23.68 -71.47
CA ASP A 14 -16.28 -22.97 -70.40
C ASP A 14 -17.38 -22.15 -71.09
N THR A 15 -18.55 -22.77 -71.15
CA THR A 15 -19.84 -22.15 -71.42
C THR A 15 -19.85 -20.79 -70.74
N MET A 16 -19.81 -19.71 -71.53
CA MET A 16 -20.05 -18.36 -71.05
C MET A 16 -21.32 -18.40 -70.19
N PRO A 17 -21.25 -18.10 -68.88
CA PRO A 17 -22.45 -18.02 -68.09
C PRO A 17 -23.26 -16.88 -68.69
N VAL A 18 -24.45 -17.23 -69.20
CA VAL A 18 -25.50 -16.27 -69.52
C VAL A 18 -25.54 -15.31 -68.34
N ALA A 19 -25.35 -14.02 -68.60
CA ALA A 19 -25.32 -13.00 -67.56
C ALA A 19 -26.64 -13.08 -66.77
N GLU A 20 -26.61 -13.76 -65.63
CA GLU A 20 -27.71 -13.78 -64.70
C GLU A 20 -27.88 -12.35 -64.20
N VAL A 21 -28.92 -11.69 -64.70
CA VAL A 21 -29.38 -10.42 -64.16
C VAL A 21 -29.65 -10.67 -62.68
N TRP A 22 -28.88 -10.01 -61.82
CA TRP A 22 -28.97 -10.22 -60.38
C TRP A 22 -30.42 -9.99 -59.91
N PRO A 23 -31.04 -10.97 -59.23
CA PRO A 23 -32.43 -10.85 -58.77
C PRO A 23 -32.66 -9.63 -57.87
N GLU A 24 -31.62 -9.19 -57.17
CA GLU A 24 -31.62 -8.01 -56.31
C GLU A 24 -31.73 -6.70 -57.10
N VAL A 25 -31.19 -6.65 -58.32
CA VAL A 25 -31.30 -5.50 -59.23
C VAL A 25 -32.74 -5.37 -59.73
N GLU A 26 -33.37 -6.47 -60.12
CA GLU A 26 -34.77 -6.48 -60.54
C GLU A 26 -35.71 -6.08 -59.39
N ARG A 27 -35.43 -6.57 -58.17
CA ARG A 27 -36.19 -6.22 -56.97
C ARG A 27 -36.02 -4.75 -56.59
N ALA A 28 -34.79 -4.24 -56.65
CA ALA A 28 -34.49 -2.83 -56.40
C ALA A 28 -35.12 -1.92 -57.47
N GLU A 29 -35.10 -2.34 -58.74
CA GLU A 29 -35.76 -1.62 -59.83
C GLU A 29 -37.27 -1.60 -59.66
N CYS A 30 -37.91 -2.72 -59.30
CA CYS A 30 -39.34 -2.77 -59.01
C CYS A 30 -39.73 -1.87 -57.83
N LEU A 31 -38.95 -1.86 -56.75
CA LEU A 31 -39.16 -0.97 -55.60
C LEU A 31 -38.95 0.50 -55.96
N ALA A 32 -37.91 0.81 -56.74
CA ALA A 32 -37.63 2.17 -57.22
C ALA A 32 -38.74 2.68 -58.16
N ARG A 33 -39.21 1.83 -59.09
CA ARG A 33 -40.36 2.13 -59.96
C ARG A 33 -41.63 2.36 -59.15
N GLY A 34 -41.91 1.50 -58.17
CA GLY A 34 -43.07 1.66 -57.28
C GLY A 34 -43.03 2.96 -56.45
N ALA A 35 -41.87 3.32 -55.91
CA ALA A 35 -41.68 4.58 -55.19
C ALA A 35 -41.78 5.80 -56.12
N ALA A 36 -41.20 5.72 -57.31
CA ALA A 36 -41.28 6.77 -58.33
C ALA A 36 -42.73 6.99 -58.79
N LEU A 37 -43.51 5.94 -58.97
CA LEU A 37 -44.93 6.02 -59.31
C LEU A 37 -45.76 6.68 -58.20
N LYS A 38 -45.54 6.31 -56.93
CA LYS A 38 -46.20 6.95 -55.78
C LYS A 38 -45.84 8.44 -55.64
N TRP A 39 -44.58 8.78 -55.89
CA TRP A 39 -44.13 10.17 -55.88
C TRP A 39 -44.73 10.96 -57.06
N ALA A 40 -44.71 10.40 -58.27
CA ALA A 40 -45.25 11.03 -59.46
C ALA A 40 -46.76 11.27 -59.36
N SER A 41 -47.52 10.32 -58.81
CA SER A 41 -48.96 10.47 -58.60
C SER A 41 -49.32 11.56 -57.59
N GLY A 42 -48.46 11.83 -56.59
CA GLY A 42 -48.65 12.90 -55.61
C GLY A 42 -48.21 14.29 -56.08
N VAL A 43 -47.26 14.37 -57.03
CA VAL A 43 -46.72 15.65 -57.52
C VAL A 43 -47.47 16.15 -58.76
N PHE A 44 -47.89 15.25 -59.65
CA PHE A 44 -48.55 15.57 -60.93
C PHE A 44 -50.07 15.31 -60.91
N CYS A 45 -50.78 15.67 -59.84
CA CYS A 45 -52.24 15.42 -59.73
C CYS A 45 -53.12 16.27 -60.66
N ARG A 46 -52.58 17.37 -61.24
CA ARG A 46 -53.30 18.31 -62.13
C ARG A 46 -52.49 18.60 -63.40
N PRO A 47 -53.12 18.87 -64.56
CA PRO A 47 -52.42 19.05 -65.83
C PRO A 47 -51.40 20.20 -65.82
N GLU A 48 -51.70 21.29 -65.12
CA GLU A 48 -50.84 22.48 -64.98
C GLU A 48 -49.47 22.16 -64.32
N HIS A 49 -49.41 21.13 -63.48
CA HIS A 49 -48.17 20.74 -62.80
C HIS A 49 -47.18 20.02 -63.73
N LEU A 50 -47.62 19.57 -64.92
CA LEU A 50 -46.76 18.92 -65.92
C LEU A 50 -45.80 19.90 -66.60
N GLU A 51 -46.04 21.21 -66.54
CA GLU A 51 -45.11 22.22 -67.07
C GLU A 51 -43.73 22.14 -66.39
N ARG A 52 -43.69 21.76 -65.11
CA ARG A 52 -42.46 21.57 -64.32
C ARG A 52 -41.77 20.22 -64.56
N LEU A 53 -42.39 19.29 -65.31
CA LEU A 53 -41.84 17.96 -65.60
C LEU A 53 -40.49 18.04 -66.31
N SER A 54 -40.32 19.01 -67.21
CA SER A 54 -39.06 19.27 -67.90
C SER A 54 -37.91 19.61 -66.92
N GLN A 55 -38.22 20.39 -65.88
CA GLN A 55 -37.27 20.77 -64.83
C GLN A 55 -36.94 19.59 -63.91
N TYR A 56 -37.93 18.78 -63.53
CA TYR A 56 -37.71 17.55 -62.75
C TYR A 56 -36.92 16.51 -63.53
N LYS A 57 -37.20 16.30 -64.83
CA LYS A 57 -36.44 15.40 -65.69
C LYS A 57 -34.98 15.86 -65.81
N LYS A 58 -34.75 17.17 -65.93
CA LYS A 58 -33.40 17.75 -65.95
C LYS A 58 -32.68 17.55 -64.61
N ARG A 59 -33.37 17.77 -63.47
CA ARG A 59 -32.82 17.55 -62.13
C ARG A 59 -32.48 16.08 -61.88
N GLU A 60 -33.37 15.16 -62.25
CA GLU A 60 -33.14 13.73 -62.01
C GLU A 60 -32.07 13.20 -62.96
N SER A 61 -32.04 13.62 -64.21
CA SER A 61 -30.93 13.33 -65.13
C SER A 61 -29.60 13.82 -64.58
N GLN A 62 -29.52 15.06 -64.07
CA GLN A 62 -28.31 15.60 -63.42
C GLN A 62 -27.91 14.80 -62.18
N ARG A 63 -28.89 14.37 -61.36
CA ARG A 63 -28.66 13.54 -60.17
C ARG A 63 -28.13 12.16 -60.57
N THR A 64 -28.71 11.50 -61.57
CA THR A 64 -28.24 10.22 -62.09
C THR A 64 -26.84 10.33 -62.67
N THR A 65 -26.54 11.38 -63.46
CA THR A 65 -25.19 11.63 -63.98
C THR A 65 -24.18 11.90 -62.85
N SER A 66 -24.58 12.63 -61.81
CA SER A 66 -23.74 12.87 -60.62
C SER A 66 -23.46 11.58 -59.84
N ILE A 67 -24.48 10.73 -59.62
CA ILE A 67 -24.31 9.44 -58.96
C ILE A 67 -23.43 8.52 -59.82
N HIS A 68 -23.66 8.47 -61.12
CA HIS A 68 -22.88 7.62 -62.04
C HIS A 68 -21.42 8.05 -62.11
N THR A 69 -21.12 9.36 -62.18
CA THR A 69 -19.74 9.87 -62.14
C THR A 69 -19.06 9.58 -60.81
N ARG A 70 -19.77 9.73 -59.68
CA ARG A 70 -19.25 9.36 -58.36
C ARG A 70 -18.99 7.87 -58.23
N LEU A 71 -19.91 7.02 -58.70
CA LEU A 71 -19.73 5.56 -58.71
C LEU A 71 -18.56 5.17 -59.62
N LYS A 72 -18.45 5.77 -60.81
CA LYS A 72 -17.32 5.50 -61.73
C LYS A 72 -16.00 5.88 -61.09
N SER A 73 -15.90 7.07 -60.50
CA SER A 73 -14.69 7.54 -59.81
C SER A 73 -14.36 6.66 -58.60
N MET A 74 -15.37 6.25 -57.84
CA MET A 74 -15.20 5.37 -56.68
C MET A 74 -14.74 3.98 -57.09
N VAL A 75 -15.40 3.34 -58.06
CA VAL A 75 -15.03 2.01 -58.59
C VAL A 75 -13.65 2.06 -59.22
N GLN A 76 -13.34 3.11 -59.99
CA GLN A 76 -12.01 3.31 -60.56
C GLN A 76 -10.95 3.43 -59.45
N SER A 77 -11.18 4.25 -58.43
CA SER A 77 -10.26 4.39 -57.30
C SER A 77 -10.10 3.08 -56.51
N TYR A 78 -11.17 2.30 -56.33
CA TYR A 78 -11.08 0.98 -55.69
C TYR A 78 -10.29 -0.01 -56.52
N LEU A 79 -10.54 -0.09 -57.84
CA LEU A 79 -9.82 -1.00 -58.73
C LEU A 79 -8.34 -0.61 -58.87
N GLU A 80 -8.04 0.69 -58.95
CA GLU A 80 -6.67 1.22 -58.94
C GLU A 80 -5.98 0.91 -57.60
N GLY A 81 -6.66 1.08 -56.47
CA GLY A 81 -6.15 0.75 -55.15
C GLY A 81 -5.87 -0.75 -54.97
N VAL A 82 -6.79 -1.62 -55.44
CA VAL A 82 -6.60 -3.08 -55.42
C VAL A 82 -5.50 -3.50 -56.39
N GLY A 83 -5.44 -2.91 -57.58
CA GLY A 83 -4.39 -3.17 -58.57
C GLY A 83 -3.01 -2.79 -58.05
N TRP A 84 -2.88 -1.60 -57.45
CA TRP A 84 -1.64 -1.16 -56.81
C TRP A 84 -1.26 -2.06 -55.63
N GLY A 85 -2.22 -2.42 -54.78
CA GLY A 85 -1.98 -3.34 -53.65
C GLY A 85 -1.51 -4.72 -54.09
N LEU A 86 -2.06 -5.27 -55.17
CA LEU A 86 -1.61 -6.54 -55.75
C LEU A 86 -0.20 -6.44 -56.34
N GLU A 87 0.12 -5.34 -57.00
CA GLU A 87 1.46 -5.12 -57.57
C GLU A 87 2.51 -5.00 -56.46
N GLN A 88 2.23 -4.23 -55.41
CA GLN A 88 3.09 -4.14 -54.23
C GLN A 88 3.28 -5.51 -53.56
N LEU A 89 2.25 -6.35 -53.52
CA LEU A 89 2.35 -7.69 -52.93
C LEU A 89 3.17 -8.65 -53.82
N ARG A 90 3.12 -8.48 -55.14
CA ARG A 90 3.98 -9.22 -56.07
C ARG A 90 5.44 -8.79 -55.96
N GLU A 91 5.70 -7.48 -55.87
CA GLU A 91 7.03 -6.90 -55.66
C GLU A 91 7.62 -7.39 -54.33
N ALA A 92 6.90 -7.24 -53.21
CA ALA A 92 7.34 -7.72 -51.90
C ALA A 92 7.62 -9.23 -51.89
N ARG A 93 6.82 -10.03 -52.61
CA ARG A 93 7.08 -11.46 -52.75
C ARG A 93 8.36 -11.75 -53.57
N ALA A 94 8.64 -10.96 -54.60
CA ALA A 94 9.88 -11.08 -55.36
C ALA A 94 11.09 -10.71 -54.49
N GLU A 95 11.02 -9.58 -53.77
CA GLU A 95 12.05 -9.15 -52.82
C GLU A 95 12.28 -10.18 -51.72
N LEU A 96 11.23 -10.76 -51.12
CA LEU A 96 11.36 -11.82 -50.12
C LEU A 96 12.06 -13.06 -50.66
N LYS A 97 11.83 -13.41 -51.93
CA LYS A 97 12.54 -14.53 -52.58
C LYS A 97 14.01 -14.19 -52.79
N GLU A 98 14.32 -12.96 -53.21
CA GLU A 98 15.70 -12.49 -53.35
C GLU A 98 16.42 -12.46 -52.00
N VAL A 99 15.79 -11.91 -50.95
CA VAL A 99 16.31 -11.91 -49.58
C VAL A 99 16.51 -13.34 -49.09
N SER A 100 15.55 -14.24 -49.30
CA SER A 100 15.70 -15.66 -48.92
C SER A 100 16.89 -16.32 -49.64
N HIS A 101 17.06 -16.05 -50.93
CA HIS A 101 18.19 -16.56 -51.69
C HIS A 101 19.51 -15.96 -51.20
N ALA A 102 19.56 -14.65 -50.95
CA ALA A 102 20.73 -13.97 -50.39
C ALA A 102 21.07 -14.53 -49.00
N LEU A 103 20.08 -14.81 -48.15
CA LEU A 103 20.28 -15.41 -46.84
C LEU A 103 20.82 -16.84 -46.93
N LYS A 104 20.28 -17.65 -47.85
CA LYS A 104 20.79 -19.00 -48.13
C LYS A 104 22.23 -18.95 -48.64
N LYS A 105 22.53 -18.02 -49.55
CA LYS A 105 23.89 -17.80 -50.07
C LYS A 105 24.84 -17.38 -48.94
N ALA A 106 24.44 -16.42 -48.10
CA ALA A 106 25.20 -15.98 -46.94
C ALA A 106 25.41 -17.11 -45.92
N GLY A 107 24.41 -17.98 -45.70
CA GLY A 107 24.55 -19.16 -44.85
C GLY A 107 25.54 -20.19 -45.42
N LEU A 108 25.52 -20.42 -46.73
CA LEU A 108 26.50 -21.29 -47.40
C LEU A 108 27.91 -20.68 -47.36
N GLU A 109 28.05 -19.38 -47.55
CA GLU A 109 29.31 -18.65 -47.42
C GLU A 109 29.83 -18.67 -45.98
N ALA A 110 28.96 -18.50 -44.99
CA ALA A 110 29.30 -18.64 -43.57
C ALA A 110 29.82 -20.04 -43.26
N ASN A 111 29.15 -21.09 -43.75
CA ASN A 111 29.61 -22.48 -43.60
C ASN A 111 30.96 -22.72 -44.30
N ARG A 112 31.18 -22.21 -45.51
CA ARG A 112 32.49 -22.27 -46.18
C ARG A 112 33.57 -21.53 -45.40
N ASN A 113 33.22 -20.38 -44.84
CA ASN A 113 34.11 -19.61 -43.96
C ASN A 113 34.39 -20.37 -42.66
N THR A 114 33.48 -21.21 -42.14
CA THR A 114 33.79 -22.07 -40.98
C THR A 114 34.91 -23.07 -41.28
N ASP A 115 34.99 -23.59 -42.50
CA ASP A 115 36.09 -24.47 -42.93
C ASP A 115 37.41 -23.69 -43.08
N GLY A 116 37.37 -22.46 -43.60
CA GLY A 116 38.52 -21.54 -43.60
C GLY A 116 38.95 -21.13 -42.18
N VAL A 117 38.01 -20.99 -41.26
CA VAL A 117 38.23 -20.70 -39.84
C VAL A 117 38.95 -21.85 -39.12
N LYS A 118 38.71 -23.11 -39.49
CA LYS A 118 39.47 -24.27 -38.96
C LYS A 118 40.97 -24.12 -39.25
N SER A 119 41.33 -23.62 -40.44
CA SER A 119 42.74 -23.35 -40.77
C SER A 119 43.38 -22.23 -39.93
N LEU A 120 42.56 -21.38 -39.31
CA LEU A 120 42.97 -20.30 -38.41
C LEU A 120 42.92 -20.70 -36.92
N GLU A 121 42.68 -21.96 -36.59
CA GLU A 121 42.68 -22.46 -35.20
C GLU A 121 43.99 -22.10 -34.48
N ARG A 122 45.13 -22.28 -35.15
CA ARG A 122 46.43 -21.91 -34.56
C ARG A 122 46.56 -20.41 -34.27
N LEU A 123 46.01 -19.55 -35.13
CA LEU A 123 45.99 -18.11 -34.90
C LEU A 123 45.04 -17.74 -33.75
N ARG A 124 43.91 -18.44 -33.61
CA ARG A 124 42.99 -18.28 -32.48
C ARG A 124 43.63 -18.70 -31.17
N GLU A 125 44.35 -19.83 -31.13
CA GLU A 125 45.12 -20.26 -29.96
C GLU A 125 46.14 -19.18 -29.55
N VAL A 126 46.91 -18.66 -30.51
CA VAL A 126 47.88 -17.59 -30.25
C VAL A 126 47.19 -16.31 -29.78
N SER A 127 46.05 -15.95 -30.37
CA SER A 127 45.26 -14.78 -29.96
C SER A 127 44.70 -14.95 -28.54
N VAL A 128 44.20 -16.13 -28.19
CA VAL A 128 43.70 -16.43 -26.82
C VAL A 128 44.85 -16.33 -25.83
N ASN A 129 46.00 -16.92 -26.13
CA ASN A 129 47.20 -16.83 -25.29
C ASN A 129 47.67 -15.38 -25.13
N HIS A 130 47.65 -14.58 -26.21
CA HIS A 130 47.99 -13.16 -26.14
C HIS A 130 46.99 -12.37 -25.29
N CYS A 131 45.69 -12.62 -25.46
CA CYS A 131 44.65 -12.00 -24.64
C CYS A 131 44.79 -12.36 -23.15
N GLN A 132 45.10 -13.62 -22.83
CA GLN A 132 45.35 -14.09 -21.46
C GLN A 132 46.59 -13.42 -20.85
N LEU A 133 47.70 -13.34 -21.61
CA LEU A 133 48.92 -12.68 -21.16
C LEU A 133 48.71 -11.17 -20.98
N LEU A 134 47.98 -10.52 -21.89
CA LEU A 134 47.63 -9.11 -21.77
C LEU A 134 46.75 -8.86 -20.53
N ALA A 135 45.75 -9.71 -20.30
CA ALA A 135 44.92 -9.65 -19.10
C ALA A 135 45.78 -9.78 -17.84
N ALA A 136 46.67 -10.79 -17.77
CA ALA A 136 47.58 -10.99 -16.65
C ALA A 136 48.47 -9.77 -16.38
N VAL A 137 49.11 -9.22 -17.42
CA VAL A 137 49.99 -8.04 -17.29
C VAL A 137 49.21 -6.79 -16.87
N SER A 138 47.99 -6.61 -17.37
CA SER A 138 47.14 -5.46 -17.01
C SER A 138 46.58 -5.55 -15.59
N ASN A 139 46.28 -6.76 -15.10
CA ASN A 139 45.69 -7.00 -13.78
C ASN A 139 46.75 -7.06 -12.67
N LEU A 140 47.97 -7.51 -12.96
CA LEU A 140 49.06 -7.67 -11.98
C LEU A 140 49.28 -6.45 -11.08
N PRO A 141 49.44 -5.22 -11.60
CA PRO A 141 49.60 -4.02 -10.77
C PRO A 141 48.40 -3.77 -9.84
N ARG A 142 47.18 -4.05 -10.32
CA ARG A 142 45.94 -3.85 -9.56
C ARG A 142 45.82 -4.89 -8.44
N LEU A 143 46.18 -6.14 -8.70
CA LEU A 143 46.16 -7.20 -7.67
C LEU A 143 47.02 -6.82 -6.46
N TYR A 144 48.24 -6.33 -6.67
CA TYR A 144 49.08 -5.86 -5.54
C TYR A 144 48.46 -4.71 -4.74
N SER A 145 47.59 -3.91 -5.36
CA SER A 145 46.90 -2.79 -4.70
C SER A 145 45.65 -3.21 -3.91
N VAL A 146 45.04 -4.37 -4.19
CA VAL A 146 43.75 -4.79 -3.61
C VAL A 146 43.78 -4.74 -2.09
N ARG A 147 44.83 -5.28 -1.45
CA ARG A 147 44.95 -5.27 0.02
C ARG A 147 45.02 -3.85 0.60
N SER A 148 45.74 -2.92 -0.04
CA SER A 148 45.80 -1.52 0.39
C SER A 148 44.44 -0.85 0.25
N MET A 149 43.77 -1.05 -0.89
CA MET A 149 42.46 -0.47 -1.14
C MET A 149 41.39 -1.00 -0.18
N VAL A 150 41.44 -2.29 0.17
CA VAL A 150 40.52 -2.87 1.15
C VAL A 150 40.70 -2.16 2.51
N LEU A 151 41.93 -2.05 3.01
CA LEU A 151 42.22 -1.37 4.28
C LEU A 151 41.85 0.13 4.26
N GLU A 152 42.09 0.81 3.13
CA GLU A 152 41.67 2.21 2.96
C GLU A 152 40.14 2.35 2.96
N THR A 153 39.44 1.42 2.33
CA THR A 153 37.97 1.40 2.29
C THR A 153 37.40 1.10 3.67
N GLU A 154 38.00 0.19 4.45
CA GLU A 154 37.60 -0.08 5.84
C GLU A 154 37.67 1.18 6.69
N ARG A 155 38.76 1.95 6.59
CA ARG A 155 38.90 3.25 7.29
C ARG A 155 37.84 4.27 6.86
N LEU A 156 37.44 4.27 5.59
CA LEU A 156 36.37 5.14 5.10
C LEU A 156 35.00 4.73 5.67
N VAL A 157 34.75 3.43 5.83
CA VAL A 157 33.55 2.90 6.51
C VAL A 157 33.55 3.32 7.98
N GLU A 158 34.65 3.09 8.71
CA GLU A 158 34.81 3.47 10.12
C GLU A 158 34.64 4.97 10.37
N SER A 159 35.11 5.81 9.44
CA SER A 159 34.94 7.27 9.50
C SER A 159 33.59 7.77 8.96
N ARG A 160 32.66 6.87 8.63
CA ARG A 160 31.31 7.15 8.10
C ARG A 160 31.28 7.97 6.81
N ARG A 161 32.34 7.88 6.00
CA ARG A 161 32.40 8.45 4.64
C ARG A 161 31.79 7.45 3.64
N LEU A 162 30.52 7.10 3.87
CA LEU A 162 29.86 5.94 3.27
C LEU A 162 29.82 5.97 1.73
N LEU A 163 29.63 7.16 1.13
CA LEU A 163 29.58 7.29 -0.34
C LEU A 163 30.93 6.99 -0.99
N GLU A 164 32.02 7.47 -0.38
CA GLU A 164 33.37 7.23 -0.87
C GLU A 164 33.78 5.77 -0.64
N ALA A 165 33.46 5.22 0.53
CA ALA A 165 33.65 3.80 0.82
C ALA A 165 32.90 2.92 -0.19
N HIS A 166 31.64 3.24 -0.47
CA HIS A 166 30.82 2.52 -1.44
C HIS A 166 31.39 2.62 -2.86
N ALA A 167 31.87 3.79 -3.30
CA ALA A 167 32.50 3.94 -4.61
C ALA A 167 33.77 3.07 -4.75
N ARG A 168 34.63 3.03 -3.72
CA ARG A 168 35.83 2.17 -3.71
C ARG A 168 35.48 0.68 -3.65
N LEU A 169 34.42 0.33 -2.92
CA LEU A 169 33.91 -1.03 -2.89
C LEU A 169 33.39 -1.46 -4.27
N MET A 170 32.66 -0.59 -4.98
CA MET A 170 32.21 -0.84 -6.34
C MET A 170 33.37 -1.08 -7.31
N ASP A 171 34.46 -0.32 -7.20
CA ASP A 171 35.66 -0.56 -8.00
C ASP A 171 36.25 -1.95 -7.73
N LEU A 172 36.34 -2.36 -6.46
CA LEU A 172 36.83 -3.68 -6.05
C LEU A 172 35.94 -4.82 -6.54
N GLU A 173 34.62 -4.70 -6.39
CA GLU A 173 33.63 -5.67 -6.87
C GLU A 173 33.71 -5.80 -8.40
N HIS A 174 33.77 -4.66 -9.12
CA HIS A 174 33.91 -4.66 -10.56
C HIS A 174 35.20 -5.36 -11.02
N TRP A 175 36.31 -5.16 -10.32
CA TRP A 175 37.57 -5.84 -10.63
C TRP A 175 37.50 -7.35 -10.37
N GLN A 176 36.88 -7.75 -9.26
CA GLN A 176 36.65 -9.16 -8.97
C GLN A 176 35.80 -9.81 -10.08
N ASP A 177 34.72 -9.16 -10.49
CA ASP A 177 33.81 -9.64 -11.53
C ASP A 177 34.46 -9.67 -12.91
N ASP A 178 35.35 -8.73 -13.22
CA ASP A 178 36.09 -8.69 -14.48
C ASP A 178 37.14 -9.82 -14.54
N ILE A 179 37.82 -10.13 -13.43
CA ILE A 179 38.71 -11.29 -13.34
C ILE A 179 37.92 -12.58 -13.52
N LEU A 180 36.78 -12.73 -12.83
CA LEU A 180 35.90 -13.89 -13.00
C LEU A 180 35.41 -14.02 -14.45
N TRP A 181 35.07 -12.92 -15.10
CA TRP A 181 34.65 -12.91 -16.50
C TRP A 181 35.78 -13.28 -17.46
N GLN A 182 36.99 -12.76 -17.24
CA GLN A 182 38.16 -13.10 -18.06
C GLN A 182 38.54 -14.57 -17.93
N LEU A 183 38.45 -15.14 -16.71
CA LEU A 183 38.64 -16.57 -16.48
C LEU A 183 37.54 -17.39 -17.18
N HIS A 184 36.31 -16.87 -17.24
CA HIS A 184 35.20 -17.54 -17.94
C HIS A 184 35.41 -17.57 -19.45
N GLY A 185 35.89 -16.45 -20.04
CA GLY A 185 36.19 -16.35 -21.47
C GLY A 185 37.49 -17.03 -21.92
N ALA A 186 38.43 -17.28 -21.00
CA ALA A 186 39.67 -18.00 -21.27
C ALA A 186 39.45 -19.50 -21.54
N ALA A 187 38.34 -20.07 -21.06
CA ALA A 187 37.87 -21.38 -21.48
C ALA A 187 37.24 -21.25 -22.88
N GLY A 188 38.04 -21.42 -23.93
CA GLY A 188 37.72 -21.16 -25.34
C GLY A 188 36.55 -21.92 -25.99
N THR A 189 35.56 -22.36 -25.22
CA THR A 189 34.31 -22.98 -25.66
C THR A 189 33.13 -22.23 -25.08
N ALA A 190 32.29 -21.67 -25.94
CA ALA A 190 30.99 -21.11 -25.56
C ALA A 190 30.19 -22.19 -24.81
N GLY A 191 30.11 -22.08 -23.48
CA GLY A 191 29.41 -23.02 -22.60
C GLY A 191 30.25 -23.79 -21.58
N SER A 192 31.57 -23.62 -21.49
CA SER A 192 32.35 -24.23 -20.40
C SER A 192 32.21 -23.42 -19.12
N ALA A 193 31.69 -24.05 -18.06
CA ALA A 193 31.70 -23.47 -16.72
C ALA A 193 33.16 -23.27 -16.25
N LEU A 194 33.37 -22.22 -15.45
CA LEU A 194 34.62 -22.00 -14.72
C LEU A 194 34.92 -23.22 -13.83
N SER A 195 36.20 -23.59 -13.68
CA SER A 195 36.60 -24.58 -12.67
C SER A 195 36.23 -24.08 -11.29
N ALA A 196 35.66 -24.95 -10.45
CA ALA A 196 35.29 -24.62 -9.08
C ALA A 196 36.51 -24.15 -8.25
N GLU A 197 37.69 -24.68 -8.56
CA GLU A 197 38.96 -24.31 -7.91
C GLU A 197 39.37 -22.85 -8.21
N ASP A 198 39.18 -22.41 -9.46
CA ASP A 198 39.50 -21.03 -9.88
C ASP A 198 38.54 -20.03 -9.25
N GLN A 199 37.25 -20.38 -9.17
CA GLN A 199 36.25 -19.57 -8.47
C GLN A 199 36.57 -19.44 -6.98
N GLU A 200 36.97 -20.54 -6.33
CA GLU A 200 37.32 -20.54 -4.91
C GLU A 200 38.60 -19.73 -4.65
N LEU A 201 39.60 -19.80 -5.54
CA LEU A 201 40.83 -19.01 -5.42
C LEU A 201 40.55 -17.50 -5.48
N VAL A 202 39.75 -17.07 -6.46
CA VAL A 202 39.35 -15.66 -6.59
C VAL A 202 38.55 -15.23 -5.37
N HIS A 203 37.59 -16.03 -4.91
CA HIS A 203 36.82 -15.73 -3.72
C HIS A 203 37.70 -15.60 -2.46
N LYS A 204 38.69 -16.48 -2.27
CA LYS A 204 39.64 -16.41 -1.15
C LYS A 204 40.47 -15.13 -1.20
N TYR A 205 40.98 -14.77 -2.38
CA TYR A 205 41.80 -13.57 -2.55
C TYR A 205 41.01 -12.27 -2.29
N PHE A 206 39.78 -12.20 -2.79
CA PHE A 206 38.87 -11.06 -2.62
C PHE A 206 37.97 -11.17 -1.38
N SER A 207 38.30 -12.05 -0.42
CA SER A 207 37.48 -12.24 0.80
C SER A 207 37.28 -10.96 1.61
N GLY A 208 38.25 -10.03 1.58
CA GLY A 208 38.13 -8.71 2.20
C GLY A 208 37.03 -7.83 1.56
N VAL A 209 36.69 -8.03 0.29
CA VAL A 209 35.59 -7.32 -0.38
C VAL A 209 34.25 -7.72 0.24
N GLY A 210 34.02 -9.02 0.48
CA GLY A 210 32.80 -9.48 1.16
C GLY A 210 32.68 -8.92 2.58
N GLN A 211 33.78 -8.88 3.34
CA GLN A 211 33.82 -8.29 4.68
C GLN A 211 33.51 -6.78 4.66
N LEU A 212 33.98 -6.06 3.64
CA LEU A 212 33.67 -4.65 3.42
C LEU A 212 32.20 -4.41 3.12
N VAL A 213 31.56 -5.29 2.33
CA VAL A 213 30.11 -5.23 2.08
C VAL A 213 29.35 -5.33 3.39
N ASP A 214 29.70 -6.31 4.23
CA ASP A 214 29.06 -6.52 5.53
C ASP A 214 29.32 -5.34 6.48
N ALA A 215 30.53 -4.79 6.50
CA ALA A 215 30.89 -3.63 7.32
C ALA A 215 30.14 -2.37 6.88
N LEU A 216 30.07 -2.10 5.57
CA LEU A 216 29.31 -1.00 5.01
C LEU A 216 27.81 -1.16 5.31
N GLY A 217 27.27 -2.37 5.16
CA GLY A 217 25.89 -2.71 5.52
C GLY A 217 25.60 -2.39 6.98
N LYS A 218 26.45 -2.83 7.92
CA LYS A 218 26.30 -2.53 9.35
C LYS A 218 26.24 -1.03 9.65
N GLU A 219 27.14 -0.23 9.07
CA GLU A 219 27.10 1.23 9.26
C GLU A 219 25.88 1.88 8.60
N LEU A 220 25.43 1.39 7.43
CA LEU A 220 24.18 1.84 6.81
C LEU A 220 22.98 1.60 7.74
N TRP A 221 22.87 0.42 8.33
CA TRP A 221 21.78 0.08 9.25
C TRP A 221 21.87 0.85 10.57
N ALA A 222 23.07 1.15 11.07
CA ALA A 222 23.26 2.04 12.22
C ALA A 222 22.78 3.48 11.93
N VAL A 223 23.00 3.97 10.71
CA VAL A 223 22.49 5.26 10.25
C VAL A 223 20.95 5.25 10.13
N VAL A 224 20.37 4.21 9.51
CA VAL A 224 18.92 4.09 9.34
C VAL A 224 18.20 3.96 10.68
N SER A 225 18.73 3.16 11.62
CA SER A 225 18.17 3.04 12.97
C SER A 225 18.21 4.34 13.78
N SER A 226 19.14 5.24 13.44
CA SER A 226 19.28 6.57 14.06
C SER A 226 18.57 7.68 13.25
N ALA A 227 17.71 7.34 12.29
CA ALA A 227 17.13 8.29 11.34
C ALA A 227 16.44 9.49 11.99
N LEU A 228 15.65 9.28 13.06
CA LEU A 228 14.94 10.36 13.75
C LEU A 228 15.91 11.38 14.38
N ALA A 229 16.98 10.91 15.01
CA ALA A 229 17.98 11.79 15.62
C ALA A 229 18.77 12.54 14.55
N LEU A 230 19.11 11.87 13.45
CA LEU A 230 19.81 12.47 12.31
C LEU A 230 18.94 13.52 11.60
N ALA A 231 17.63 13.28 11.46
CA ALA A 231 16.71 14.23 10.84
C ALA A 231 16.74 15.61 11.53
N GLN A 232 16.81 15.61 12.85
CA GLN A 232 16.79 16.83 13.66
C GLN A 232 18.15 17.53 13.72
N GLN A 233 19.25 16.80 13.59
CA GLN A 233 20.61 17.35 13.70
C GLN A 233 21.25 17.62 12.33
N ASN A 234 21.40 16.56 11.52
CA ASN A 234 21.99 16.61 10.20
C ASN A 234 21.51 15.40 9.37
N PRO A 235 20.63 15.57 8.38
CA PRO A 235 20.09 14.47 7.58
C PRO A 235 21.07 13.90 6.54
N THR A 236 22.24 14.54 6.33
CA THR A 236 23.20 14.17 5.28
C THR A 236 23.66 12.70 5.32
N PRO A 237 23.99 12.11 6.49
CA PRO A 237 24.37 10.70 6.57
C PRO A 237 23.21 9.77 6.17
N PHE A 238 21.99 10.12 6.56
CA PHE A 238 20.79 9.35 6.21
C PHE A 238 20.52 9.40 4.69
N VAL A 239 20.57 10.59 4.08
CA VAL A 239 20.43 10.73 2.61
C VAL A 239 21.55 9.97 1.88
N SER A 240 22.78 10.01 2.41
CA SER A 240 23.89 9.23 1.85
C SER A 240 23.59 7.72 1.88
N ALA A 241 23.05 7.21 2.97
CA ALA A 241 22.66 5.81 3.09
C ALA A 241 21.55 5.43 2.09
N VAL A 242 20.51 6.25 1.97
CA VAL A 242 19.41 6.03 1.03
C VAL A 242 19.91 6.02 -0.42
N ARG A 243 20.82 6.94 -0.77
CA ARG A 243 21.43 6.99 -2.12
C ARG A 243 22.21 5.71 -2.45
N ILE A 244 22.91 5.14 -1.47
CA ILE A 244 23.63 3.87 -1.65
C ILE A 244 22.63 2.74 -1.87
N VAL A 245 21.57 2.66 -1.06
CA VAL A 245 20.51 1.64 -1.23
C VAL A 245 19.88 1.72 -2.62
N GLU A 246 19.49 2.90 -3.08
CA GLU A 246 18.90 3.09 -4.42
C GLU A 246 19.88 2.72 -5.54
N ARG A 247 21.17 3.05 -5.35
CA ARG A 247 22.20 2.71 -6.32
C ARG A 247 22.36 1.19 -6.45
N GLU A 248 22.38 0.49 -5.33
CA GLU A 248 22.51 -0.97 -5.27
C GLU A 248 21.29 -1.69 -5.86
N GLU A 249 20.09 -1.22 -5.56
CA GLU A 249 18.85 -1.76 -6.17
C GLU A 249 18.79 -1.52 -7.69
N ALA A 250 19.28 -0.37 -8.16
CA ALA A 250 19.37 -0.09 -9.59
C ALA A 250 20.39 -0.99 -10.30
N LEU A 251 21.51 -1.30 -9.64
CA LEU A 251 22.51 -2.26 -10.14
C LEU A 251 21.94 -3.68 -10.21
N ASP A 252 21.27 -4.12 -9.14
CA ASP A 252 20.60 -5.42 -9.10
C ASP A 252 19.57 -5.57 -10.22
N ARG A 253 18.78 -4.51 -10.49
CA ARG A 253 17.83 -4.49 -11.61
C ARG A 253 18.51 -4.58 -12.96
N ALA A 254 19.57 -3.81 -13.20
CA ALA A 254 20.33 -3.83 -14.45
C ALA A 254 20.89 -5.23 -14.73
N PHE A 255 21.47 -5.89 -13.72
CA PHE A 255 21.96 -7.27 -13.87
C PHE A 255 20.86 -8.27 -14.22
N LEU A 256 19.65 -8.10 -13.66
CA LEU A 256 18.52 -8.97 -13.98
C LEU A 256 17.96 -8.72 -15.40
N GLU A 257 17.95 -7.47 -15.86
CA GLU A 257 17.50 -7.10 -17.21
C GLU A 257 18.46 -7.63 -18.29
N GLU A 258 19.77 -7.52 -18.08
CA GLU A 258 20.80 -8.08 -18.96
C GLU A 258 20.66 -9.61 -19.15
N ARG A 259 20.06 -10.29 -18.16
CA ARG A 259 19.76 -11.72 -18.23
C ARG A 259 18.46 -12.05 -18.95
N GLY A 260 17.48 -11.15 -18.93
CA GLY A 260 16.18 -11.33 -19.59
C GLY A 260 16.25 -11.22 -21.13
N GLY A 261 17.27 -10.56 -21.66
CA GLY A 261 17.48 -10.35 -23.10
C GLY A 261 18.30 -11.45 -23.77
N THR A 262 17.66 -12.28 -24.60
CA THR A 262 18.27 -13.19 -25.60
C THR A 262 19.24 -14.26 -25.05
N ARG A 263 18.79 -15.53 -25.09
CA ARG A 263 19.59 -16.73 -24.80
C ARG A 263 20.82 -16.81 -25.71
N GLY A 264 22.02 -16.72 -25.15
CA GLY A 264 23.23 -17.12 -25.86
C GLY A 264 24.58 -16.81 -25.21
N ASN A 265 24.70 -15.73 -24.41
CA ASN A 265 26.01 -15.33 -23.87
C ASN A 265 25.90 -14.44 -22.60
N THR A 266 25.05 -14.83 -21.66
CA THR A 266 24.76 -14.01 -20.48
C THR A 266 25.87 -14.11 -19.44
N ARG A 267 26.43 -12.96 -19.01
CA ARG A 267 27.37 -12.88 -17.88
C ARG A 267 26.74 -13.55 -16.64
N PRO A 268 27.43 -14.47 -15.95
CA PRO A 268 26.97 -15.00 -14.67
C PRO A 268 26.72 -13.86 -13.69
N LEU A 269 25.67 -13.99 -12.87
CA LEU A 269 25.38 -12.99 -11.85
C LEU A 269 26.52 -12.95 -10.82
N PRO A 270 27.01 -11.75 -10.44
CA PRO A 270 28.04 -11.66 -9.41
C PRO A 270 27.61 -12.36 -8.11
N PRO A 271 28.57 -12.93 -7.36
CA PRO A 271 28.26 -13.59 -6.09
C PRO A 271 27.63 -12.60 -5.10
N GLY A 272 26.55 -13.01 -4.43
CA GLY A 272 25.86 -12.18 -3.43
C GLY A 272 24.90 -11.14 -4.00
N ARG A 273 24.52 -11.24 -5.28
CA ARG A 273 23.47 -10.42 -5.92
C ARG A 273 22.22 -11.27 -6.20
N PRO A 274 20.99 -10.70 -6.18
CA PRO A 274 20.65 -9.36 -5.71
C PRO A 274 20.78 -9.26 -4.18
N ARG A 275 21.05 -8.05 -3.68
CA ARG A 275 21.26 -7.76 -2.27
C ARG A 275 19.99 -7.37 -1.53
N CYS A 276 18.99 -6.86 -2.24
CA CYS A 276 17.70 -6.46 -1.67
C CYS A 276 17.82 -5.48 -0.48
N TRP A 277 18.79 -4.56 -0.54
CA TRP A 277 19.07 -3.60 0.54
C TRP A 277 17.89 -2.68 0.87
N ARG A 278 16.96 -2.47 -0.06
CA ARG A 278 15.72 -1.74 0.24
C ARG A 278 14.80 -2.54 1.18
N ALA A 279 14.76 -3.86 1.07
CA ALA A 279 14.02 -4.69 2.03
C ALA A 279 14.68 -4.62 3.43
N CYS A 280 16.01 -4.70 3.49
CA CYS A 280 16.77 -4.54 4.73
C CYS A 280 16.56 -3.15 5.36
N PHE A 281 16.50 -2.08 4.55
CA PHE A 281 16.20 -0.73 5.02
C PHE A 281 14.88 -0.67 5.80
N PHE A 282 13.80 -1.24 5.23
CA PHE A 282 12.48 -1.23 5.89
C PHE A 282 12.46 -2.14 7.12
N GLN A 283 13.13 -3.28 7.09
CA GLN A 283 13.28 -4.14 8.26
C GLN A 283 13.98 -3.40 9.43
N VAL A 284 15.10 -2.72 9.15
CA VAL A 284 15.83 -1.94 10.16
C VAL A 284 14.99 -0.77 10.68
N LEU A 285 14.18 -0.15 9.83
CA LEU A 285 13.24 0.89 10.23
C LEU A 285 12.19 0.35 11.22
N GLU A 286 11.58 -0.81 10.91
CA GLU A 286 10.61 -1.48 11.79
C GLU A 286 11.23 -1.89 13.13
N GLU A 287 12.47 -2.39 13.12
CA GLU A 287 13.24 -2.71 14.32
C GLU A 287 13.54 -1.46 15.16
N ALA A 288 13.87 -0.34 14.52
CA ALA A 288 14.12 0.93 15.19
C ALA A 288 12.85 1.50 15.83
N VAL A 289 11.71 1.44 15.13
CA VAL A 289 10.38 1.80 15.68
C VAL A 289 10.09 0.92 16.90
N SER A 290 10.29 -0.39 16.78
CA SER A 290 10.06 -1.35 17.87
C SER A 290 10.96 -1.10 19.08
N ALA A 291 12.23 -0.75 18.86
CA ALA A 291 13.17 -0.42 19.94
C ALA A 291 12.78 0.87 20.66
N ARG A 292 12.35 1.89 19.90
CA ARG A 292 11.87 3.15 20.45
C ARG A 292 10.57 2.97 21.22
N PHE A 293 9.63 2.20 20.69
CA PHE A 293 8.39 1.83 21.38
C PHE A 293 8.68 1.17 22.73
N ARG A 294 9.60 0.19 22.75
CA ARG A 294 10.05 -0.48 23.98
C ARG A 294 10.66 0.52 24.98
N SER A 295 11.46 1.49 24.53
CA SER A 295 12.07 2.47 25.42
C SER A 295 11.06 3.34 26.19
N VAL A 296 9.96 3.75 25.53
CA VAL A 296 8.86 4.47 26.18
C VAL A 296 8.08 3.55 27.11
N SER A 297 7.97 2.27 26.72
CA SER A 297 7.10 1.33 27.40
C SER A 297 7.54 0.89 28.79
N TYR A 298 8.80 0.98 29.20
CA TYR A 298 9.23 0.38 30.47
C TYR A 298 8.95 1.20 31.72
N LEU A 299 8.46 2.44 31.61
CA LEU A 299 8.47 3.32 32.77
C LEU A 299 7.35 3.05 33.78
N HIS A 300 6.12 2.72 33.39
CA HIS A 300 5.05 2.40 34.36
C HIS A 300 3.90 1.61 33.69
N THR A 301 4.12 0.34 33.33
CA THR A 301 3.13 -0.45 32.56
C THR A 301 1.95 -1.00 33.35
N ARG A 302 1.92 -0.86 34.67
CA ARG A 302 0.88 -1.45 35.52
C ARG A 302 0.41 -0.50 36.62
N GLY A 303 -0.75 -0.82 37.14
CA GLY A 303 -1.47 -0.05 38.14
C GLY A 303 -1.83 1.35 37.63
N PRO A 304 -1.84 2.35 38.54
CA PRO A 304 -2.17 3.74 38.20
C PRO A 304 -1.31 4.37 37.08
N GLY A 305 -0.14 3.79 36.82
CA GLY A 305 0.78 4.27 35.80
C GLY A 305 0.39 3.92 34.36
N LEU A 306 -0.50 2.95 34.15
CA LEU A 306 -0.86 2.46 32.81
C LEU A 306 -1.45 3.58 31.93
N ALA A 307 -2.33 4.43 32.48
CA ALA A 307 -2.89 5.56 31.74
C ALA A 307 -1.81 6.58 31.32
N GLY A 308 -0.85 6.85 32.21
CA GLY A 308 0.30 7.71 31.91
C GLY A 308 1.21 7.10 30.84
N HIS A 309 1.43 5.79 30.87
CA HIS A 309 2.17 5.04 29.86
C HIS A 309 1.50 5.10 28.48
N LEU A 310 0.19 4.86 28.39
CA LEU A 310 -0.56 4.99 27.15
C LEU A 310 -0.53 6.41 26.58
N SER A 311 -0.59 7.43 27.45
CA SER A 311 -0.40 8.83 27.06
C SER A 311 1.02 9.10 26.55
N ALA A 312 2.05 8.58 27.21
CA ALA A 312 3.44 8.73 26.76
C ALA A 312 3.67 8.06 25.40
N LEU A 313 3.06 6.89 25.15
CA LEU A 313 3.07 6.24 23.83
C LEU A 313 2.41 7.10 22.76
N GLN A 314 1.22 7.65 23.04
CA GLN A 314 0.54 8.56 22.11
C GLN A 314 1.44 9.74 21.73
N HIS A 315 1.98 10.45 22.72
CA HIS A 315 2.83 11.62 22.47
C HIS A 315 4.12 11.26 21.74
N GLY A 316 4.77 10.15 22.12
CA GLY A 316 5.99 9.67 21.47
C GLY A 316 5.78 9.35 20.00
N ILE A 317 4.75 8.55 19.69
CA ILE A 317 4.44 8.14 18.31
C ILE A 317 4.07 9.35 17.45
N MET A 318 3.25 10.27 17.98
CA MET A 318 2.86 11.46 17.22
C MET A 318 4.03 12.42 16.97
N ALA A 319 4.94 12.58 17.93
CA ALA A 319 6.17 13.36 17.74
C ALA A 319 7.09 12.73 16.68
N ASP A 320 7.19 11.40 16.67
CA ASP A 320 7.97 10.68 15.67
C ASP A 320 7.37 10.80 14.28
N LEU A 321 6.06 10.57 14.15
CA LEU A 321 5.35 10.73 12.87
C LEU A 321 5.45 12.15 12.34
N ALA A 322 5.37 13.16 13.22
CA ALA A 322 5.60 14.56 12.82
C ALA A 322 7.01 14.74 12.25
N THR A 323 8.04 14.20 12.93
CA THR A 323 9.43 14.27 12.46
C THR A 323 9.64 13.53 11.15
N VAL A 324 9.07 12.32 11.00
CA VAL A 324 9.18 11.50 9.78
C VAL A 324 8.56 12.25 8.61
N ARG A 325 7.33 12.73 8.76
CA ARG A 325 6.61 13.41 7.69
C ARG A 325 7.26 14.74 7.29
N GLN A 326 7.64 15.57 8.28
CA GLN A 326 8.14 16.92 8.02
C GLN A 326 9.59 16.96 7.56
N LEU A 327 10.41 15.97 7.95
CA LEU A 327 11.85 15.98 7.68
C LEU A 327 12.30 14.77 6.85
N LEU A 328 12.00 13.54 7.29
CA LEU A 328 12.54 12.33 6.66
C LEU A 328 11.87 11.96 5.33
N GLU A 329 10.58 12.26 5.16
CA GLU A 329 9.86 11.99 3.90
C GLU A 329 10.53 12.72 2.72
N HIS A 330 11.07 13.92 2.96
CA HIS A 330 11.80 14.70 1.96
C HIS A 330 13.23 14.20 1.71
N CYS A 331 13.74 13.29 2.53
CA CYS A 331 15.08 12.72 2.41
C CYS A 331 15.10 11.39 1.62
N VAL A 332 13.93 10.84 1.27
CA VAL A 332 13.78 9.57 0.55
C VAL A 332 13.04 9.77 -0.78
N PRO A 333 13.18 8.83 -1.75
CA PRO A 333 12.34 8.82 -2.94
C PRO A 333 10.84 8.69 -2.61
N PRO A 334 9.93 9.27 -3.41
CA PRO A 334 8.48 9.28 -3.11
C PRO A 334 7.83 7.89 -3.11
N HIS A 335 8.46 6.90 -3.76
CA HIS A 335 7.96 5.53 -3.78
C HIS A 335 8.24 4.75 -2.48
N TYR A 336 9.00 5.32 -1.54
CA TYR A 336 9.22 4.71 -0.21
C TYR A 336 8.00 4.86 0.69
N GLN A 337 7.25 5.97 0.56
CA GLN A 337 6.10 6.29 1.42
C GLN A 337 6.44 6.11 2.90
N LEU A 338 7.47 6.81 3.38
CA LEU A 338 8.14 6.50 4.64
C LEU A 338 7.21 6.72 5.84
N THR A 339 6.39 7.77 5.79
CA THR A 339 5.35 8.07 6.79
C THR A 339 4.38 6.90 6.91
N ARG A 340 3.91 6.34 5.78
CA ARG A 340 3.02 5.16 5.76
C ARG A 340 3.70 3.92 6.34
N ALA A 341 4.97 3.68 5.99
CA ALA A 341 5.74 2.55 6.52
C ALA A 341 5.95 2.68 8.04
N TYR A 342 6.33 3.86 8.53
CA TYR A 342 6.54 4.14 9.95
C TYR A 342 5.24 4.00 10.76
N LEU A 343 4.13 4.48 10.19
CA LEU A 343 2.80 4.38 10.78
C LEU A 343 2.38 2.91 10.90
N ARG A 344 2.58 2.10 9.85
CA ARG A 344 2.30 0.65 9.89
C ARG A 344 3.13 -0.06 10.97
N ALA A 345 4.43 0.23 11.05
CA ALA A 345 5.30 -0.32 12.09
C ALA A 345 4.81 0.08 13.50
N SER A 346 4.44 1.35 13.69
CA SER A 346 3.94 1.86 14.97
C SER A 346 2.62 1.19 15.37
N HIS A 347 1.72 0.99 14.42
CA HIS A 347 0.46 0.26 14.64
C HIS A 347 0.71 -1.19 15.06
N GLN A 348 1.62 -1.90 14.39
CA GLN A 348 1.98 -3.27 14.74
C GLN A 348 2.57 -3.37 16.15
N CYS A 349 3.43 -2.43 16.53
CA CYS A 349 3.95 -2.35 17.90
C CYS A 349 2.83 -2.13 18.93
N LEU A 350 1.91 -1.20 18.66
CA LEU A 350 0.76 -0.93 19.53
C LEU A 350 -0.16 -2.15 19.63
N HIS A 351 -0.47 -2.81 18.52
CA HIS A 351 -1.29 -4.01 18.48
C HIS A 351 -0.70 -5.13 19.33
N ALA A 352 0.59 -5.44 19.13
CA ALA A 352 1.30 -6.45 19.89
C ALA A 352 1.33 -6.11 21.39
N HIS A 353 1.61 -4.85 21.72
CA HIS A 353 1.66 -4.39 23.10
C HIS A 353 0.29 -4.45 23.79
N LEU A 354 -0.77 -3.96 23.16
CA LEU A 354 -2.12 -3.98 23.74
C LEU A 354 -2.69 -5.38 23.85
N THR A 355 -2.34 -6.27 22.93
CA THR A 355 -2.65 -7.70 23.04
C THR A 355 -1.97 -8.30 24.28
N GLN A 356 -0.71 -7.94 24.53
CA GLN A 356 0.01 -8.35 25.73
C GLN A 356 -0.61 -7.75 27.00
N VAL A 357 -0.94 -6.46 27.02
CA VAL A 357 -1.59 -5.78 28.16
C VAL A 357 -2.94 -6.43 28.47
N SER A 358 -3.73 -6.75 27.45
CA SER A 358 -5.05 -7.40 27.59
C SER A 358 -4.99 -8.80 28.20
N SER A 359 -3.83 -9.46 28.13
CA SER A 359 -3.58 -10.76 28.77
C SER A 359 -3.28 -10.68 30.26
N TRP A 360 -2.93 -9.49 30.77
CA TRP A 360 -2.63 -9.30 32.19
C TRP A 360 -3.89 -9.37 33.05
N ASP A 361 -3.68 -9.56 34.35
CA ASP A 361 -4.72 -9.38 35.36
C ASP A 361 -4.76 -7.88 35.71
N LEU A 362 -5.78 -7.20 35.19
CA LEU A 362 -5.92 -5.75 35.25
C LEU A 362 -7.08 -5.39 36.20
N GLU A 363 -6.89 -4.33 36.98
CA GLU A 363 -7.94 -3.75 37.81
C GLU A 363 -8.96 -2.97 36.96
N SER A 364 -10.15 -2.69 37.50
CA SER A 364 -11.23 -1.99 36.78
C SER A 364 -10.79 -0.65 36.19
N GLY A 365 -9.97 0.13 36.93
CA GLY A 365 -9.42 1.40 36.46
C GLY A 365 -8.41 1.26 35.32
N GLU A 366 -7.59 0.19 35.34
CA GLU A 366 -6.64 -0.11 34.25
C GLU A 366 -7.38 -0.57 32.99
N ILE A 367 -8.37 -1.45 33.15
CA ILE A 367 -9.20 -1.91 32.05
C ILE A 367 -9.94 -0.73 31.41
N PHE A 368 -10.48 0.17 32.23
CA PHE A 368 -11.09 1.42 31.75
C PHE A 368 -10.10 2.26 30.94
N ALA A 369 -8.87 2.45 31.43
CA ALA A 369 -7.87 3.23 30.72
C ALA A 369 -7.55 2.63 29.34
N VAL A 370 -7.42 1.30 29.23
CA VAL A 370 -7.17 0.62 27.96
C VAL A 370 -8.38 0.75 27.02
N LEU A 371 -9.59 0.48 27.50
CA LEU A 371 -10.83 0.59 26.70
C LEU A 371 -11.02 2.01 26.17
N ASN A 372 -10.85 3.01 27.03
CA ASN A 372 -10.97 4.42 26.66
C ASN A 372 -9.93 4.80 25.60
N TRP A 373 -8.69 4.34 25.78
CA TRP A 373 -7.61 4.65 24.86
C TRP A 373 -7.83 4.03 23.48
N VAL A 374 -8.20 2.74 23.43
CA VAL A 374 -8.42 2.02 22.16
C VAL A 374 -9.61 2.56 21.39
N LEU A 375 -10.72 2.86 22.07
CA LEU A 375 -11.96 3.28 21.41
C LEU A 375 -11.98 4.76 21.06
N HIS A 376 -11.51 5.61 21.98
CA HIS A 376 -11.69 7.06 21.87
C HIS A 376 -10.42 7.80 21.51
N ILE A 377 -9.26 7.41 22.06
CA ILE A 377 -8.00 8.16 21.84
C ILE A 377 -7.32 7.74 20.54
N TYR A 378 -7.20 6.44 20.28
CA TYR A 378 -6.49 5.92 19.12
C TYR A 378 -7.05 6.44 17.79
N ASN A 379 -8.39 6.45 17.66
CA ASN A 379 -9.10 6.96 16.48
C ASN A 379 -9.40 8.46 16.54
N SER A 380 -8.95 9.18 17.58
CA SER A 380 -9.17 10.61 17.72
C SER A 380 -8.38 11.42 16.69
N PRO A 381 -8.79 12.67 16.42
CA PRO A 381 -7.96 13.61 15.67
C PRO A 381 -6.59 13.87 16.31
N ASP A 382 -6.41 13.58 17.60
CA ASP A 382 -5.15 13.75 18.33
C ASP A 382 -4.17 12.58 18.13
N MET A 383 -4.57 11.55 17.38
CA MET A 383 -3.71 10.40 17.04
C MET A 383 -3.94 9.91 15.60
N MET A 384 -4.39 8.67 15.39
CA MET A 384 -4.47 8.07 14.04
C MET A 384 -5.62 8.64 13.20
N GLY A 385 -6.57 9.33 13.83
CA GLY A 385 -7.64 10.06 13.15
C GLY A 385 -7.24 11.46 12.68
N HIS A 386 -5.97 11.86 12.86
CA HIS A 386 -5.50 13.18 12.42
C HIS A 386 -5.67 13.35 10.90
N PRO A 387 -6.24 14.47 10.40
CA PRO A 387 -6.58 14.63 8.98
C PRO A 387 -5.40 14.41 8.03
N GLU A 388 -4.20 14.84 8.43
CA GLU A 388 -2.98 14.68 7.64
C GLU A 388 -2.48 13.22 7.57
N LEU A 389 -2.78 12.39 8.58
CA LEU A 389 -2.39 10.97 8.57
C LEU A 389 -3.41 10.11 7.82
N VAL A 390 -4.69 10.48 7.88
CA VAL A 390 -5.77 9.82 7.14
C VAL A 390 -5.61 9.98 5.63
N ALA A 391 -5.02 11.09 5.16
CA ALA A 391 -4.72 11.29 3.74
C ALA A 391 -3.66 10.30 3.20
N GLU A 392 -2.72 9.87 4.05
CA GLU A 392 -1.61 8.98 3.70
C GLU A 392 -1.97 7.49 3.75
N MET A 393 -3.20 7.14 4.17
CA MET A 393 -3.54 5.75 4.48
C MET A 393 -5.03 5.41 4.33
N GLU A 394 -5.29 4.28 3.66
CA GLU A 394 -6.61 3.65 3.68
C GLU A 394 -6.81 2.89 5.01
N ARG A 395 -7.88 3.22 5.75
CA ARG A 395 -8.18 2.60 7.07
C ARG A 395 -8.29 1.07 7.03
N GLU A 396 -8.60 0.50 5.88
CA GLU A 396 -8.77 -0.94 5.69
C GLU A 396 -7.44 -1.70 5.74
N GLU A 397 -6.30 -1.03 5.57
CA GLU A 397 -4.99 -1.67 5.50
C GLU A 397 -4.38 -2.07 6.85
N LEU A 398 -4.70 -1.35 7.93
CA LEU A 398 -4.17 -1.65 9.26
C LEU A 398 -5.01 -2.65 10.04
N GLY A 399 -6.31 -2.73 9.73
CA GLY A 399 -7.25 -3.44 10.58
C GLY A 399 -7.46 -2.77 11.95
N PRO A 400 -8.29 -3.37 12.82
CA PRO A 400 -8.55 -2.85 14.15
C PRO A 400 -7.37 -3.09 15.09
N LEU A 401 -7.10 -2.13 15.99
CA LEU A 401 -5.97 -2.21 16.91
C LEU A 401 -6.06 -3.38 17.89
N ILE A 402 -7.26 -3.76 18.28
CA ILE A 402 -7.57 -5.00 19.01
C ILE A 402 -8.68 -5.68 18.22
N SER A 403 -8.65 -7.01 18.14
CA SER A 403 -9.75 -7.76 17.53
C SER A 403 -11.07 -7.46 18.23
N THR A 404 -12.19 -7.58 17.52
CA THR A 404 -13.53 -7.40 18.11
C THR A 404 -13.74 -8.36 19.29
N GLU A 405 -13.27 -9.60 19.17
CA GLU A 405 -13.29 -10.59 20.25
C GLU A 405 -12.46 -10.14 21.46
N GLY A 406 -11.23 -9.64 21.24
CA GLY A 406 -10.37 -9.16 22.32
C GLY A 406 -10.98 -7.96 23.05
N LEU A 407 -11.67 -7.07 22.32
CA LEU A 407 -12.40 -5.95 22.89
C LEU A 407 -13.59 -6.41 23.74
N GLU A 408 -14.39 -7.36 23.25
CA GLU A 408 -15.50 -7.95 24.01
C GLU A 408 -15.01 -8.65 25.28
N GLN A 409 -13.89 -9.39 25.20
CA GLN A 409 -13.26 -10.01 26.36
C GLN A 409 -12.83 -8.97 27.40
N LEU A 410 -12.25 -7.85 26.96
CA LEU A 410 -11.82 -6.78 27.85
C LEU A 410 -13.01 -6.07 28.52
N GLN A 411 -14.11 -5.84 27.78
CA GLN A 411 -15.38 -5.35 28.32
C GLN A 411 -15.97 -6.30 29.36
N ASN A 412 -15.97 -7.61 29.08
CA ASN A 412 -16.44 -8.62 30.03
C ASN A 412 -15.57 -8.66 31.30
N LYS A 413 -14.23 -8.57 31.16
CA LYS A 413 -13.31 -8.46 32.30
C LYS A 413 -13.60 -7.21 33.15
N TYR A 414 -13.89 -6.07 32.51
CA TYR A 414 -14.29 -4.85 33.20
C TYR A 414 -15.54 -5.08 34.06
N VAL A 415 -16.61 -5.59 33.45
CA VAL A 415 -17.89 -5.84 34.15
C VAL A 415 -17.70 -6.83 35.30
N GLN A 416 -16.90 -7.88 35.12
CA GLN A 416 -16.58 -8.84 36.19
C GLN A 416 -15.77 -8.22 37.33
N SER A 417 -14.81 -7.34 37.01
CA SER A 417 -14.00 -6.63 38.00
C SER A 417 -14.87 -5.68 38.82
N VAL A 418 -15.68 -4.86 38.15
CA VAL A 418 -16.66 -3.97 38.79
C VAL A 418 -17.66 -4.77 39.64
N ARG A 419 -18.13 -5.92 39.16
CA ARG A 419 -19.04 -6.81 39.91
C ARG A 419 -18.45 -7.24 41.25
N LYS A 420 -17.18 -7.64 41.28
CA LYS A 420 -16.50 -8.02 42.54
C LYS A 420 -16.50 -6.85 43.52
N SER A 421 -16.08 -5.67 43.06
CA SER A 421 -16.07 -4.46 43.89
C SER A 421 -17.48 -4.10 44.37
N VAL A 422 -18.47 -4.06 43.48
CA VAL A 422 -19.87 -3.77 43.80
C VAL A 422 -20.39 -4.76 44.85
N SER A 423 -20.18 -6.07 44.67
CA SER A 423 -20.65 -7.09 45.61
C SER A 423 -20.01 -6.93 47.00
N GLU A 424 -18.71 -6.62 47.08
CA GLU A 424 -18.02 -6.34 48.34
C GLU A 424 -18.54 -5.07 49.02
N TRP A 425 -18.76 -3.99 48.26
CA TRP A 425 -19.31 -2.74 48.76
C TRP A 425 -20.75 -2.92 49.25
N MET A 426 -21.60 -3.62 48.50
CA MET A 426 -22.96 -3.97 48.92
C MET A 426 -22.96 -4.80 50.20
N HIS A 427 -22.04 -5.76 50.33
CA HIS A 427 -21.91 -6.56 51.54
C HIS A 427 -21.50 -5.72 52.76
N LYS A 428 -20.53 -4.82 52.60
CA LYS A 428 -20.10 -3.90 53.67
C LYS A 428 -21.23 -2.94 54.05
N ALA A 429 -21.94 -2.37 53.08
CA ALA A 429 -23.07 -1.49 53.34
C ALA A 429 -24.18 -2.21 54.12
N LEU A 430 -24.48 -3.46 53.77
CA LEU A 430 -25.39 -4.30 54.53
C LEU A 430 -24.89 -4.58 55.95
N GLN A 431 -23.60 -4.89 56.14
CA GLN A 431 -23.06 -5.11 57.48
C GLN A 431 -23.18 -3.87 58.39
N VAL A 432 -22.96 -2.68 57.84
CA VAL A 432 -23.14 -1.41 58.56
C VAL A 432 -24.60 -1.23 58.97
N GLU A 433 -25.53 -1.48 58.05
CA GLU A 433 -26.97 -1.44 58.33
C GLU A 433 -27.35 -2.39 59.48
N LEU A 434 -26.84 -3.63 59.48
CA LEU A 434 -27.12 -4.61 60.54
C LEU A 434 -26.53 -4.21 61.90
N GLN A 435 -25.39 -3.50 61.90
CA GLN A 435 -24.83 -2.93 63.13
C GLN A 435 -25.68 -1.76 63.65
N ASP A 436 -26.21 -0.93 62.74
CA ASP A 436 -27.08 0.19 63.10
C ASP A 436 -28.35 -0.31 63.80
N TRP A 437 -28.92 -1.44 63.37
CA TRP A 437 -30.10 -2.05 64.02
C TRP A 437 -29.91 -2.41 65.50
N GLN A 438 -28.66 -2.54 65.96
CA GLN A 438 -28.32 -2.89 67.35
C GLN A 438 -27.95 -1.65 68.18
N ARG A 439 -27.96 -0.45 67.59
CA ARG A 439 -27.65 0.80 68.30
C ARG A 439 -28.86 1.28 69.10
N ASP A 440 -28.60 1.89 70.25
CA ASP A 440 -29.61 2.60 71.05
C ASP A 440 -29.89 4.01 70.50
N GLN A 441 -30.02 4.15 69.17
CA GLN A 441 -30.29 5.40 68.48
C GLN A 441 -31.43 5.21 67.47
N GLU A 442 -32.38 6.14 67.41
CA GLU A 442 -33.48 6.09 66.44
C GLU A 442 -32.95 6.26 65.01
N PRO A 443 -33.54 5.58 64.00
CA PRO A 443 -33.22 5.84 62.60
C PRO A 443 -33.55 7.28 62.22
N ASP A 444 -32.82 7.82 61.26
CA ASP A 444 -33.10 9.14 60.71
C ASP A 444 -34.52 9.20 60.11
N THR A 445 -35.13 10.38 60.13
CA THR A 445 -36.44 10.62 59.50
C THR A 445 -36.28 11.50 58.27
N ASP A 446 -37.05 11.22 57.22
CA ASP A 446 -37.13 12.08 56.05
C ASP A 446 -37.97 13.35 56.33
N HIS A 447 -38.09 14.22 55.33
CA HIS A 447 -38.88 15.46 55.44
C HIS A 447 -40.39 15.22 55.67
N GLU A 448 -40.87 13.99 55.44
CA GLU A 448 -42.26 13.57 55.62
C GLU A 448 -42.46 12.80 56.95
N GLY A 449 -41.38 12.59 57.72
CA GLY A 449 -41.40 11.91 59.01
C GLY A 449 -41.30 10.38 58.94
N PHE A 450 -40.98 9.80 57.78
CA PHE A 450 -40.73 8.36 57.64
C PHE A 450 -39.31 8.00 58.07
N TYR A 451 -39.18 6.95 58.85
CA TYR A 451 -37.87 6.39 59.20
C TYR A 451 -37.16 5.86 57.96
N GLN A 452 -35.89 6.18 57.81
CA GLN A 452 -35.03 5.74 56.71
C GLN A 452 -33.61 5.49 57.22
N THR A 453 -32.86 4.66 56.51
CA THR A 453 -31.42 4.51 56.76
C THR A 453 -30.62 4.89 55.53
N SER A 454 -29.30 4.92 55.67
CA SER A 454 -28.39 5.31 54.59
C SER A 454 -28.23 4.24 53.50
N LEU A 455 -28.64 2.98 53.76
CA LEU A 455 -28.41 1.85 52.85
C LEU A 455 -28.95 2.08 51.43
N PRO A 456 -30.22 2.48 51.19
CA PRO A 456 -30.73 2.68 49.83
C PRO A 456 -29.95 3.74 49.04
N THR A 457 -29.58 4.84 49.71
CA THR A 457 -28.85 5.95 49.11
C THR A 457 -27.45 5.52 48.70
N ILE A 458 -26.72 4.81 49.58
CA ILE A 458 -25.36 4.31 49.30
C ILE A 458 -25.37 3.37 48.11
N ILE A 459 -26.31 2.42 48.07
CA ILE A 459 -26.41 1.41 47.00
C ILE A 459 -26.77 2.06 45.67
N THR A 460 -27.75 2.95 45.66
CA THR A 460 -28.21 3.63 44.44
C THR A 460 -27.10 4.49 43.85
N GLN A 461 -26.47 5.34 44.66
CA GLN A 461 -25.37 6.22 44.22
C GLN A 461 -24.19 5.43 43.66
N MET A 462 -23.81 4.33 44.33
CA MET A 462 -22.72 3.48 43.86
C MET A 462 -23.02 2.86 42.49
N LEU A 463 -24.23 2.34 42.27
CA LEU A 463 -24.61 1.75 40.98
C LEU A 463 -24.70 2.79 39.87
N GLU A 464 -25.28 3.97 40.17
CA GLU A 464 -25.37 5.09 39.23
C GLU A 464 -23.98 5.58 38.80
N GLU A 465 -23.03 5.71 39.72
CA GLU A 465 -21.67 6.15 39.38
C GLU A 465 -20.94 5.11 38.52
N ASN A 466 -21.07 3.81 38.82
CA ASN A 466 -20.49 2.76 37.98
C ASN A 466 -21.10 2.73 36.58
N ALA A 467 -22.42 2.94 36.45
CA ALA A 467 -23.08 3.07 35.15
C ALA A 467 -22.61 4.31 34.39
N ARG A 468 -22.41 5.44 35.09
CA ARG A 468 -21.88 6.68 34.51
C ARG A 468 -20.46 6.50 33.98
N VAL A 469 -19.59 5.84 34.73
CA VAL A 469 -18.21 5.53 34.30
C VAL A 469 -18.24 4.61 33.08
N ALA A 470 -19.04 3.54 33.09
CA ALA A 470 -19.16 2.64 31.95
C ALA A 470 -19.68 3.34 30.68
N LEU A 471 -20.56 4.33 30.83
CA LEU A 471 -21.07 5.15 29.72
C LEU A 471 -19.99 5.97 29.02
N MET A 472 -18.92 6.35 29.73
CA MET A 472 -17.78 7.06 29.11
C MET A 472 -17.09 6.20 28.04
N ILE A 473 -17.13 4.87 28.18
CA ILE A 473 -16.63 3.95 27.15
C ILE A 473 -17.67 3.76 26.05
N GLY A 474 -18.92 3.48 26.43
CA GLY A 474 -20.00 3.34 25.47
C GLY A 474 -21.28 2.81 26.09
N GLU A 475 -22.38 2.97 25.34
CA GLU A 475 -23.71 2.56 25.79
C GLU A 475 -23.83 1.06 26.06
N SER A 476 -23.17 0.21 25.26
CA SER A 476 -23.21 -1.25 25.45
C SER A 476 -22.59 -1.67 26.79
N LEU A 477 -21.46 -1.08 27.17
CA LEU A 477 -20.79 -1.36 28.44
C LEU A 477 -21.59 -0.85 29.63
N ARG A 478 -22.20 0.35 29.50
CA ARG A 478 -23.16 0.87 30.49
C ARG A 478 -24.29 -0.12 30.71
N ASP A 479 -24.95 -0.58 29.64
CA ASP A 479 -26.12 -1.42 29.75
C ASP A 479 -25.78 -2.78 30.38
N GLN A 480 -24.62 -3.37 30.05
CA GLN A 480 -24.08 -4.56 30.71
C GLN A 480 -23.78 -4.32 32.21
N THR A 481 -23.22 -3.16 32.55
CA THR A 481 -22.91 -2.78 33.94
C THR A 481 -24.19 -2.60 34.76
N ILE A 482 -25.23 -1.96 34.19
CA ILE A 482 -26.54 -1.85 34.84
C ILE A 482 -27.15 -3.24 35.04
N GLN A 483 -27.12 -4.11 34.03
CA GLN A 483 -27.67 -5.46 34.14
C GLN A 483 -26.98 -6.27 35.25
N MET A 484 -25.66 -6.16 35.33
CA MET A 484 -24.86 -6.75 36.42
C MET A 484 -25.24 -6.15 37.77
N GLY A 485 -25.38 -4.83 37.86
CA GLY A 485 -25.77 -4.13 39.08
C GLY A 485 -27.16 -4.53 39.60
N LEU A 486 -28.13 -4.72 38.71
CA LEU A 486 -29.46 -5.24 39.04
C LEU A 486 -29.40 -6.66 39.60
N TYR A 487 -28.55 -7.52 39.04
CA TYR A 487 -28.34 -8.87 39.55
C TYR A 487 -27.70 -8.88 40.96
N GLU A 488 -26.69 -8.03 41.20
CA GLU A 488 -26.11 -7.91 42.54
C GLU A 488 -27.08 -7.28 43.55
N MET A 489 -27.97 -6.38 43.08
CA MET A 489 -29.05 -5.85 43.91
C MET A 489 -30.04 -6.94 44.34
N GLU A 490 -30.40 -7.86 43.45
CA GLU A 490 -31.22 -9.03 43.82
C GLU A 490 -30.54 -9.88 44.91
N ASN A 491 -29.23 -10.14 44.78
CA ASN A 491 -28.46 -10.86 45.80
C ASN A 491 -28.44 -10.11 47.15
N LEU A 492 -28.25 -8.79 47.12
CA LEU A 492 -28.32 -7.95 48.31
C LEU A 492 -29.69 -8.04 48.98
N LEU A 493 -30.77 -7.91 48.21
CA LEU A 493 -32.14 -7.96 48.72
C LEU A 493 -32.47 -9.32 49.36
N ASN A 494 -31.98 -10.41 48.77
CA ASN A 494 -32.12 -11.76 49.36
C ASN A 494 -31.41 -11.86 50.72
N ARG A 495 -30.16 -11.38 50.82
CA ARG A 495 -29.42 -11.35 52.10
C ARG A 495 -30.06 -10.41 53.12
N PHE A 496 -30.57 -9.26 52.67
CA PHE A 496 -31.29 -8.31 53.52
C PHE A 496 -32.56 -8.93 54.09
N ARG A 497 -33.33 -9.65 53.26
CA ARG A 497 -34.51 -10.41 53.70
C ARG A 497 -34.16 -11.47 54.74
N GLU A 498 -33.10 -12.26 54.52
CA GLU A 498 -32.64 -13.26 55.48
C GLU A 498 -32.26 -12.61 56.82
N ALA A 499 -31.53 -11.50 56.77
CA ALA A 499 -31.14 -10.76 57.96
C ALA A 499 -32.35 -10.17 58.72
N LEU A 500 -33.37 -9.66 58.01
CA LEU A 500 -34.63 -9.22 58.62
C LEU A 500 -35.38 -10.37 59.31
N VAL A 501 -35.41 -11.55 58.69
CA VAL A 501 -36.03 -12.74 59.27
C VAL A 501 -35.31 -13.15 60.56
N GLU A 502 -33.98 -13.14 60.57
CA GLU A 502 -33.20 -13.42 61.79
C GLU A 502 -33.37 -12.32 62.85
N PHE A 503 -33.38 -11.04 62.47
CA PHE A 503 -33.65 -9.92 63.37
C PHE A 503 -35.01 -10.08 64.09
N GLY A 504 -36.04 -10.50 63.34
CA GLY A 504 -37.35 -10.79 63.92
C GLY A 504 -37.40 -12.06 64.79
N LYS A 505 -36.59 -13.09 64.48
CA LYS A 505 -36.46 -14.27 65.35
C LYS A 505 -35.76 -13.93 66.67
N GLU A 506 -34.70 -13.14 66.62
CA GLU A 506 -33.92 -12.75 67.78
C GLU A 506 -34.75 -11.89 68.74
N HIS A 507 -35.47 -10.90 68.21
CA HIS A 507 -36.39 -10.10 69.01
C HIS A 507 -37.43 -10.97 69.74
N ARG A 508 -37.94 -12.04 69.10
CA ARG A 508 -38.89 -12.99 69.73
C ARG A 508 -38.27 -13.84 70.84
N ARG A 509 -36.98 -14.21 70.72
CA ARG A 509 -36.27 -14.99 71.73
C ARG A 509 -35.96 -14.15 72.98
N ASP A 510 -35.68 -12.87 72.79
CA ASP A 510 -35.21 -11.95 73.84
C ASP A 510 -36.32 -11.07 74.44
N LEU A 511 -37.60 -11.43 74.24
CA LEU A 511 -38.75 -10.71 74.82
C LEU A 511 -38.66 -10.54 76.36
N SER A 512 -37.89 -11.38 77.04
CA SER A 512 -37.65 -11.35 78.49
C SER A 512 -36.60 -10.32 78.95
N ASN A 513 -35.71 -9.83 78.07
CA ASN A 513 -34.55 -8.99 78.43
C ASN A 513 -34.56 -7.55 77.87
N ASN A 514 -35.62 -7.12 77.19
CA ASN A 514 -35.89 -5.70 76.84
C ASN A 514 -34.72 -4.94 76.14
N ARG A 515 -33.89 -5.66 75.36
CA ARG A 515 -32.64 -5.13 74.78
C ARG A 515 -32.81 -4.28 73.52
N ASN A 516 -33.88 -4.46 72.74
CA ASN A 516 -34.09 -3.71 71.48
C ASN A 516 -35.35 -2.83 71.52
N LYS A 517 -35.26 -1.70 72.25
CA LYS A 517 -36.37 -0.72 72.37
C LYS A 517 -36.77 -0.09 71.03
N LEU A 518 -35.87 -0.09 70.05
CA LEU A 518 -36.05 0.55 68.74
C LEU A 518 -36.37 -0.45 67.61
N TYR A 519 -36.71 -1.70 67.94
CA TYR A 519 -37.01 -2.75 66.97
C TYR A 519 -38.06 -2.33 65.92
N LEU A 520 -39.17 -1.71 66.36
CA LEU A 520 -40.23 -1.27 65.45
C LEU A 520 -39.77 -0.14 64.52
N HIS A 521 -38.91 0.77 65.01
CA HIS A 521 -38.38 1.90 64.24
C HIS A 521 -37.52 1.41 63.08
N TYR A 522 -36.60 0.48 63.35
CA TYR A 522 -35.76 -0.13 62.32
C TYR A 522 -36.52 -1.06 61.36
N LEU A 523 -37.60 -1.71 61.82
CA LEU A 523 -38.48 -2.48 60.93
C LEU A 523 -39.22 -1.56 59.94
N LEU A 524 -39.75 -0.43 60.42
CA LEU A 524 -40.38 0.58 59.57
C LEU A 524 -39.38 1.21 58.61
N ALA A 525 -38.16 1.52 59.07
CA ALA A 525 -37.07 2.00 58.24
C ALA A 525 -36.72 1.00 57.13
N SER A 526 -36.68 -0.30 57.45
CA SER A 526 -36.41 -1.37 56.47
C SER A 526 -37.49 -1.48 55.39
N VAL A 527 -38.76 -1.23 55.73
CA VAL A 527 -39.85 -1.16 54.74
C VAL A 527 -39.69 0.07 53.85
N SER A 528 -39.39 1.23 54.44
CA SER A 528 -39.10 2.46 53.69
C SER A 528 -37.93 2.26 52.71
N ASN A 529 -36.85 1.64 53.19
CA ASN A 529 -35.67 1.30 52.41
C ASN A 529 -36.02 0.43 51.18
N CYS A 530 -36.87 -0.59 51.34
CA CYS A 530 -37.34 -1.41 50.23
C CYS A 530 -38.12 -0.61 49.17
N ILE A 531 -38.91 0.39 49.59
CA ILE A 531 -39.65 1.26 48.66
C ILE A 531 -38.66 2.14 47.87
N ILE A 532 -37.65 2.70 48.52
CA ILE A 532 -36.60 3.50 47.87
C ILE A 532 -35.82 2.64 46.89
N LEU A 533 -35.34 1.47 47.31
CA LEU A 533 -34.60 0.54 46.46
C LEU A 533 -35.43 0.08 45.25
N LYS A 534 -36.74 -0.15 45.41
CA LYS A 534 -37.64 -0.45 44.29
C LYS A 534 -37.65 0.69 43.26
N LYS A 535 -37.85 1.94 43.70
CA LYS A 535 -37.84 3.10 42.81
C LYS A 535 -36.50 3.25 42.08
N SER A 536 -35.38 3.04 42.79
CA SER A 536 -34.04 3.05 42.20
C SER A 536 -33.85 1.95 41.14
N THR A 537 -34.37 0.74 41.41
CA THR A 537 -34.34 -0.39 40.47
C THR A 537 -35.11 -0.06 39.18
N GLU A 538 -36.31 0.49 39.32
CA GLU A 538 -37.16 0.91 38.18
C GLU A 538 -36.48 2.00 37.35
N SER A 539 -35.82 2.97 38.00
CA SER A 539 -35.03 4.02 37.33
C SER A 539 -33.89 3.44 36.47
N LEU A 540 -33.08 2.54 37.06
CA LEU A 540 -31.97 1.88 36.36
C LEU A 540 -32.46 1.01 35.18
N GLN A 541 -33.58 0.31 35.33
CA GLN A 541 -34.20 -0.46 34.24
C GLN A 541 -34.74 0.44 33.12
N GLN A 542 -35.29 1.61 33.46
CA GLN A 542 -35.80 2.56 32.48
C GLN A 542 -34.65 3.15 31.65
N GLN A 543 -33.47 3.37 32.24
CA GLN A 543 -32.28 3.82 31.52
C GLN A 543 -31.87 2.84 30.41
N GLN A 544 -31.89 1.53 30.67
CA GLN A 544 -31.66 0.50 29.63
C GLN A 544 -32.77 0.49 28.57
N SER A 545 -34.03 0.61 28.99
CA SER A 545 -35.21 0.43 28.14
C SER A 545 -35.46 1.58 27.15
N SER A 546 -34.91 2.77 27.43
CA SER A 546 -35.02 3.96 26.57
C SER A 546 -34.51 3.74 25.12
N ARG A 547 -33.77 2.65 24.86
CA ARG A 547 -33.37 2.22 23.51
C ARG A 547 -34.18 1.08 22.89
N THR A 548 -34.76 0.16 23.66
CA THR A 548 -35.51 -0.96 23.07
C THR A 548 -36.73 -0.45 22.28
N ALA A 549 -37.34 0.65 22.71
CA ALA A 549 -38.43 1.31 21.99
C ALA A 549 -38.00 2.02 20.68
N GLY A 550 -36.71 2.40 20.55
CA GLY A 550 -36.16 3.10 19.41
C GLY A 550 -35.72 2.21 18.24
N GLN A 551 -35.53 0.90 18.46
CA GLN A 551 -35.14 -0.04 17.41
C GLN A 551 -36.33 -0.80 16.79
N PHE A 552 -37.51 -0.81 17.42
CA PHE A 552 -38.70 -1.51 16.91
C PHE A 552 -39.77 -0.62 16.25
N SER A 553 -39.54 0.69 16.10
CA SER A 553 -40.45 1.61 15.41
C SER A 553 -39.95 2.02 14.02
N ARG A 554 -39.75 1.04 13.13
CA ARG A 554 -39.80 1.26 11.67
C ARG A 554 -40.81 0.30 11.05
N THR A 555 -42.08 0.61 11.24
CA THR A 555 -43.13 0.16 10.32
C THR A 555 -43.31 1.22 9.23
N PRO A 556 -43.41 0.84 7.95
CA PRO A 556 -43.62 1.78 6.86
C PRO A 556 -45.04 2.35 6.92
N PRO A 557 -45.27 3.64 6.64
CA PRO A 557 -46.62 4.15 6.55
C PRO A 557 -47.19 3.71 5.20
N ASN A 558 -48.27 2.93 5.23
CA ASN A 558 -49.16 2.85 4.08
C ASN A 558 -50.54 3.41 4.48
N PRO A 559 -51.20 4.13 3.56
CA PRO A 559 -52.34 4.97 3.86
C PRO A 559 -53.64 4.17 3.78
N LEU A 560 -54.62 4.53 4.61
CA LEU A 560 -55.97 4.93 4.18
C LEU A 560 -56.96 4.94 5.35
N ALA A 561 -57.83 5.94 5.28
CA ALA A 561 -59.21 6.00 5.76
C ALA A 561 -59.46 6.09 7.28
N CYS A 562 -59.83 7.29 7.71
CA CYS A 562 -60.86 7.48 8.72
C CYS A 562 -61.94 8.42 8.17
N SER A 563 -63.17 7.93 8.23
CA SER A 563 -64.39 8.54 7.72
C SER A 563 -65.13 9.27 8.84
N GLY A 564 -65.30 10.59 8.70
CA GLY A 564 -66.41 11.45 9.16
C GLY A 564 -66.76 11.53 10.66
N PRO A 565 -67.80 12.31 11.04
CA PRO A 565 -68.47 13.41 10.30
C PRO A 565 -68.77 14.66 11.18
N GLY A 566 -69.26 15.76 10.57
CA GLY A 566 -70.20 16.68 11.24
C GLY A 566 -70.09 18.20 11.01
N SER A 567 -71.16 18.77 10.42
CA SER A 567 -71.66 20.18 10.39
C SER A 567 -70.87 21.24 9.60
N GLU A 568 -71.35 21.72 8.42
CA GLU A 568 -72.42 22.73 8.16
C GLU A 568 -72.04 24.12 8.70
N THR A 569 -72.03 25.27 8.01
CA THR A 569 -72.57 25.84 6.74
C THR A 569 -71.71 27.13 6.50
N CYS A 570 -71.47 27.73 5.32
CA CYS A 570 -72.42 28.46 4.49
C CYS A 570 -71.71 29.20 3.31
N VAL A 571 -72.38 29.30 2.15
CA VAL A 571 -72.29 30.30 1.05
C VAL A 571 -71.24 30.14 -0.08
N SER A 572 -71.77 29.88 -1.29
CA SER A 572 -71.20 30.06 -2.66
C SER A 572 -71.71 31.41 -3.26
N PRO A 573 -71.41 31.86 -4.53
CA PRO A 573 -70.77 31.18 -5.68
C PRO A 573 -69.83 32.04 -6.57
N GLY A 574 -69.23 31.43 -7.62
CA GLY A 574 -68.64 32.16 -8.75
C GLY A 574 -67.65 31.38 -9.65
N ASP A 575 -68.19 30.51 -10.52
CA ASP A 575 -67.79 30.16 -11.90
C ASP A 575 -66.38 29.67 -12.33
N GLY A 576 -66.40 28.50 -13.02
CA GLY A 576 -65.67 28.23 -14.28
C GLY A 576 -64.38 27.39 -14.18
N SER A 577 -64.43 26.06 -14.01
CA SER A 577 -64.38 25.01 -15.07
C SER A 577 -63.13 25.07 -16.00
N ALA A 578 -62.07 24.25 -15.80
CA ALA A 578 -61.90 22.81 -16.17
C ALA A 578 -60.99 22.65 -17.42
N PRO A 579 -60.39 21.46 -17.76
CA PRO A 579 -60.07 20.26 -16.98
C PRO A 579 -58.64 19.65 -17.20
N ALA A 580 -58.38 18.64 -16.36
CA ALA A 580 -57.54 17.42 -16.45
C ALA A 580 -56.81 17.07 -17.77
N GLY A 581 -55.57 16.55 -17.79
CA GLY A 581 -55.10 15.28 -17.18
C GLY A 581 -55.23 14.11 -18.18
N PRO A 582 -54.73 12.88 -17.94
CA PRO A 582 -53.67 12.44 -17.02
C PRO A 582 -52.77 11.28 -17.57
N SER A 583 -51.87 10.82 -16.69
CA SER A 583 -51.55 9.41 -16.35
C SER A 583 -50.58 8.54 -17.17
N ALA A 584 -49.85 7.75 -16.38
CA ALA A 584 -48.69 6.89 -16.66
C ALA A 584 -49.05 5.39 -16.82
N PHE A 585 -48.11 4.55 -17.27
CA PHE A 585 -47.59 3.32 -16.60
C PHE A 585 -46.69 2.46 -17.54
N SER A 586 -45.71 1.76 -16.93
CA SER A 586 -44.57 0.94 -17.43
C SER A 586 -44.95 -0.35 -18.21
N PRO A 587 -44.02 -1.19 -18.81
CA PRO A 587 -43.03 -2.05 -18.09
C PRO A 587 -41.71 -2.46 -18.86
N ARG A 588 -40.82 -3.24 -18.19
CA ARG A 588 -39.66 -4.06 -18.73
C ARG A 588 -40.11 -5.55 -18.90
N PRO A 589 -39.35 -6.57 -19.40
CA PRO A 589 -37.91 -6.68 -19.80
C PRO A 589 -37.61 -7.45 -21.14
N GLY A 590 -36.32 -7.56 -21.55
CA GLY A 590 -35.78 -8.67 -22.40
C GLY A 590 -34.99 -8.28 -23.67
N ASP A 591 -33.67 -8.55 -23.66
CA ASP A 591 -32.65 -8.45 -24.75
C ASP A 591 -32.83 -9.46 -25.92
N PRO A 592 -31.98 -9.53 -26.99
CA PRO A 592 -30.83 -8.71 -27.42
C PRO A 592 -30.83 -8.30 -28.93
N THR A 593 -29.95 -7.36 -29.36
CA THR A 593 -28.97 -7.44 -30.49
C THR A 593 -28.62 -6.11 -31.20
N LEU A 594 -27.30 -5.93 -31.37
CA LEU A 594 -26.53 -5.34 -32.49
C LEU A 594 -26.73 -3.90 -33.01
N ALA A 595 -25.64 -3.14 -32.82
CA ALA A 595 -24.89 -2.34 -33.81
C ALA A 595 -25.45 -1.02 -34.39
N GLY A 596 -24.69 0.05 -34.16
CA GLY A 596 -24.63 1.25 -35.01
C GLY A 596 -24.08 2.49 -34.28
N PRO A 597 -22.87 2.99 -34.60
CA PRO A 597 -22.34 4.22 -34.01
C PRO A 597 -22.57 5.43 -34.93
N GLY A 598 -22.72 6.60 -34.31
CA GLY A 598 -22.83 7.87 -35.00
C GLY A 598 -22.01 8.98 -34.36
N ARG A 599 -21.21 9.63 -35.23
CA ARG A 599 -20.81 11.07 -35.26
C ARG A 599 -19.73 11.57 -34.27
N PRO A 600 -19.15 12.78 -34.49
CA PRO A 600 -18.56 13.34 -35.72
C PRO A 600 -17.21 14.09 -35.48
N HIS A 601 -16.62 14.57 -36.58
CA HIS A 601 -15.42 15.43 -36.78
C HIS A 601 -15.31 16.74 -35.95
N PRO A 602 -14.09 17.34 -35.82
CA PRO A 602 -13.61 18.37 -36.79
C PRO A 602 -12.09 18.45 -37.11
N GLN A 603 -11.83 18.97 -38.33
CA GLN A 603 -10.76 19.89 -38.82
C GLN A 603 -9.27 19.49 -38.90
N THR A 604 -8.67 19.84 -40.06
CA THR A 604 -7.28 19.57 -40.50
C THR A 604 -6.66 20.85 -41.07
N LEU A 605 -5.35 21.05 -40.81
CA LEU A 605 -4.49 22.14 -41.29
C LEU A 605 -3.72 21.76 -42.58
N GLN A 606 -3.42 22.76 -43.40
CA GLN A 606 -2.52 22.78 -44.59
C GLN A 606 -1.04 22.70 -44.14
N HIS A 607 -0.04 22.20 -44.89
CA HIS A 607 0.59 22.73 -46.14
C HIS A 607 1.77 21.78 -46.60
N PRO A 608 2.59 22.05 -47.65
CA PRO A 608 2.79 21.10 -48.77
C PRO A 608 4.24 20.61 -49.09
N GLY A 609 4.33 19.56 -49.92
CA GLY A 609 5.16 19.39 -51.13
C GLY A 609 6.70 19.51 -51.13
N ALA A 610 7.39 18.44 -51.56
CA ALA A 610 8.62 18.51 -52.37
C ALA A 610 8.91 17.17 -53.08
N SER A 611 9.48 17.24 -54.29
CA SER A 611 9.66 16.17 -55.27
C SER A 611 11.13 15.95 -55.66
N SER A 612 11.48 14.68 -55.88
CA SER A 612 12.34 14.10 -56.94
C SER A 612 13.86 14.38 -57.06
N GLY A 613 14.61 13.26 -57.07
CA GLY A 613 15.73 12.94 -57.97
C GLY A 613 17.14 13.37 -57.54
N ALA A 614 18.25 12.69 -57.86
CA ALA A 614 18.53 11.37 -58.40
C ALA A 614 20.08 11.18 -58.34
N VAL A 615 20.56 9.93 -58.42
CA VAL A 615 21.87 9.50 -58.98
C VAL A 615 23.15 9.57 -58.09
N ARG A 616 23.69 8.36 -57.83
CA ARG A 616 25.05 7.96 -57.37
C ARG A 616 26.16 8.32 -58.40
N PRO A 617 27.46 7.91 -58.32
CA PRO A 617 28.25 7.25 -57.26
C PRO A 617 29.65 7.92 -57.02
N CYS A 618 30.40 7.45 -56.02
CA CYS A 618 31.72 6.80 -56.17
C CYS A 618 32.55 6.84 -54.89
N SER A 619 33.13 5.67 -54.62
CA SER A 619 34.16 5.35 -53.65
C SER A 619 35.45 6.14 -53.89
N THR A 620 36.25 6.37 -52.84
CA THR A 620 37.56 5.73 -52.58
C THR A 620 38.47 6.66 -51.73
N THR A 621 39.26 6.00 -50.86
CA THR A 621 40.64 6.34 -50.42
C THR A 621 40.90 7.15 -49.14
N LEU A 622 41.36 6.40 -48.13
CA LEU A 622 42.50 6.65 -47.23
C LEU A 622 43.34 7.92 -47.50
N GLN A 623 43.61 8.70 -46.44
CA GLN A 623 44.97 9.01 -45.95
C GLN A 623 44.92 10.03 -44.80
N THR A 624 45.24 9.58 -43.58
CA THR A 624 45.70 10.44 -42.49
C THR A 624 47.22 10.53 -42.57
N ALA A 625 47.72 11.67 -43.04
CA ALA A 625 49.13 12.04 -42.96
C ALA A 625 49.29 13.05 -41.82
N ALA A 626 50.00 12.64 -40.76
CA ALA A 626 50.53 13.54 -39.74
C ALA A 626 52.05 13.56 -39.90
N ALA A 627 52.59 14.73 -40.22
CA ALA A 627 54.02 15.00 -40.16
C ALA A 627 54.25 16.47 -39.84
N GLY A 628 55.18 16.72 -38.91
CA GLY A 628 56.06 17.88 -38.99
C GLY A 628 55.91 18.94 -37.91
N GLY A 629 56.68 18.78 -36.83
CA GLY A 629 57.78 19.72 -36.59
C GLY A 629 57.52 20.99 -35.78
N GLY A 630 57.92 20.93 -34.51
CA GLY A 630 59.02 21.82 -34.07
C GLY A 630 58.68 22.86 -32.99
N PRO A 631 59.58 23.08 -32.00
CA PRO A 631 59.34 23.86 -30.77
C PRO A 631 59.96 25.27 -30.83
N VAL A 632 59.82 26.09 -29.76
CA VAL A 632 60.88 26.97 -29.21
C VAL A 632 60.39 27.81 -28.01
N ALA A 633 61.15 27.69 -26.92
CA ALA A 633 61.62 28.64 -25.89
C ALA A 633 60.71 29.69 -25.20
N HIS A 634 60.71 29.65 -23.87
CA HIS A 634 61.44 30.54 -22.93
C HIS A 634 60.99 30.17 -21.50
N GLY A 635 61.77 30.16 -20.42
CA GLY A 635 63.16 30.55 -20.13
C GLY A 635 63.33 30.59 -18.61
N GLY A 636 64.56 30.35 -18.12
CA GLY A 636 65.06 30.68 -16.77
C GLY A 636 64.53 29.84 -15.60
N GLY A 637 65.32 29.28 -14.70
CA GLY A 637 66.70 29.56 -14.34
C GLY A 637 66.80 29.91 -12.85
N VAL A 638 67.25 28.92 -12.05
CA VAL A 638 68.32 29.04 -11.02
C VAL A 638 68.03 29.98 -9.80
N ARG A 639 67.72 29.46 -8.59
CA ARG A 639 68.60 28.93 -7.50
C ARG A 639 68.72 29.97 -6.31
N PRO A 640 69.38 29.68 -5.17
CA PRO A 640 68.77 29.15 -3.95
C PRO A 640 69.18 29.91 -2.64
N GLY A 641 68.84 29.34 -1.48
CA GLY A 641 69.48 29.61 -0.17
C GLY A 641 68.57 30.34 0.80
N SER A 642 68.72 30.23 2.12
CA SER A 642 69.52 29.40 3.02
C SER A 642 69.13 29.83 4.44
N ASP A 643 69.58 29.05 5.43
CA ASP A 643 69.77 29.46 6.85
C ASP A 643 68.52 29.48 7.75
N ALA A 644 68.59 29.16 9.04
CA ALA A 644 69.55 28.51 9.94
C ALA A 644 68.88 28.47 11.34
N GLU A 645 69.61 27.94 12.34
CA GLU A 645 69.36 27.94 13.81
C GLU A 645 68.38 26.88 14.31
N GLU A 646 68.76 25.81 15.01
CA GLU A 646 69.76 25.56 16.07
C GLU A 646 69.40 26.14 17.46
N ALA A 647 69.72 25.33 18.48
CA ALA A 647 69.57 25.48 19.94
C ALA A 647 68.18 25.11 20.52
N GLY A 648 68.07 24.33 21.59
CA GLY A 648 69.06 23.72 22.46
C GLY A 648 68.40 23.26 23.77
N VAL A 649 68.67 22.00 24.15
CA VAL A 649 69.15 21.56 25.47
C VAL A 649 68.24 21.64 26.73
N SER A 650 68.16 20.47 27.39
CA SER A 650 68.01 20.21 28.85
C SER A 650 66.64 20.39 29.51
N GLN A 651 66.27 19.69 30.60
CA GLN A 651 66.65 18.45 31.30
C GLN A 651 65.74 18.40 32.55
N ARG A 652 65.49 17.19 33.08
CA ARG A 652 64.98 16.85 34.45
C ARG A 652 63.46 16.94 34.65
N ARG A 653 62.78 15.82 34.99
CA ARG A 653 62.77 15.00 36.23
C ARG A 653 61.96 15.63 37.39
N GLY A 654 60.85 14.95 37.71
CA GLY A 654 60.31 14.64 39.04
C GLY A 654 59.37 13.45 38.82
N GLU A 655 59.62 12.23 39.31
CA GLU A 655 59.39 11.75 40.69
C GLU A 655 57.96 12.11 41.15
N GLU A 656 57.09 11.19 41.60
CA GLU A 656 57.31 9.99 42.41
C GLU A 656 56.04 9.10 42.48
N ALA A 657 56.24 7.79 42.67
CA ALA A 657 55.54 6.79 43.51
C ALA A 657 54.00 6.82 43.69
N ALA A 658 53.25 5.73 43.91
CA ALA A 658 53.46 4.29 44.18
C ALA A 658 52.03 3.67 44.09
N ARG A 659 51.78 2.59 43.33
CA ARG A 659 51.84 1.15 43.71
C ARG A 659 50.65 0.63 44.56
N PRO A 660 50.38 -0.71 44.56
CA PRO A 660 49.07 -1.27 44.18
C PRO A 660 48.47 -2.24 45.23
N ALA A 661 47.29 -2.80 44.93
CA ALA A 661 46.77 -4.08 45.47
C ALA A 661 45.70 -4.57 44.48
N ASP A 662 45.84 -5.65 43.72
CA ASP A 662 46.08 -7.07 44.03
C ASP A 662 44.80 -7.82 44.50
N GLY A 663 44.60 -9.02 43.95
CA GLY A 663 43.76 -10.04 44.58
C GLY A 663 42.47 -10.49 43.89
N SER A 664 42.61 -11.38 42.91
CA SER A 664 41.99 -12.72 42.86
C SER A 664 40.46 -12.93 43.04
N GLY A 665 39.87 -13.76 42.17
CA GLY A 665 39.10 -14.91 42.65
C GLY A 665 37.74 -15.24 41.99
N ARG A 666 37.80 -15.95 40.85
CA ARG A 666 37.01 -17.15 40.45
C ARG A 666 35.45 -17.14 40.37
N PRO A 667 34.86 -18.14 39.66
CA PRO A 667 33.52 -18.08 39.04
C PRO A 667 32.49 -19.10 39.62
N ALA A 668 31.35 -19.23 38.91
CA ALA A 668 30.20 -20.15 39.05
C ALA A 668 29.09 -19.58 39.95
N VAL A 669 27.84 -19.43 39.49
CA VAL A 669 26.88 -20.42 38.96
C VAL A 669 25.95 -19.75 37.96
#